data_AF-A0A842WV71-F1
#
_entry.id   AF-A0A842WV71-F1
#
_cell.length_a   1.000
_cell.length_b   1.000
_cell.length_c   1.000
_cell.angle_alpha   90.00
_cell.angle_beta   90.00
_cell.angle_gamma   90.00
#
_symmetry.space_group_name_H-M   'P 1'
#
loop_
_entity.id
_entity.type
_entity.pdbx_description
1 polymer ?
#
loop_
_entity_poly.entity_id
_entity_poly.type
_entity_poly.pdbx_seq_one_letter_code
_entity_poly.pdbx_strand_id
1 'polypeptide(L)'
;MPSRKGKMIISLAIIGLLGTLLFITFYESPHDSINGNVLNISNLENLIRNPSFEEGVYSDDGVPEEWHYDAGNAEYSWIHDEQIAHSGNRCLMLSNSWNEEGWENRPILYTNVQFSSSNVEERRFLLHLYTKSENVDFGSIETKVKYNSLEETLDIDLFRCSNETAWIPNSFVIETIPSGTTSIRVDIQLDNSPGTVWFDDIFLVELSDTQYNSVSTLGRFEPPSLGGDKPTGSSGETTHLEKIAGSWWLVNKTGHCFWSTSVVSAGLNPESNPYLWENLGEPNSQEIETYRGLARLMLKKDLACNTGYRDTVNGPTRNYIQWLNFGTEVTIEEETPNWVLQDHIGTTFGANGAHQFPDPFDAAWQDYVYQLANNSMPEWLLEREDFLGYWTDNEMAYGPVYKYVYSEACSRVLTEWLQGNLTSLVSGAKIPPNGVYETIGELNLAWSSNWHTYSYSSWQNLQSRNDPVRIRGWNDTRVMQDMYAFEREIYRAYCYHVIHAVKTAEDAHNTPHKLIISNRIAYDGPGYYSKCLKRVMDLFSDFDIIGINAYPDYNRMRTHYIREYLLDLEDTFYKTTKRPIIIGEFGVAAADTDVPIERWRQKTVNTQIQRGIAYQNLISQLFALPFTVGAHWFKWHNGYYSNGKEDPRNCGVIDDYGNYYLELKNHIYHTNLLTNQANRISSFSIKDFNWHSLYITIIDGT
;
A
#
# COMPACT_ATOMS: atom_id res chain seq x y z
N MET A 1 -2.13 -32.95 -75.16
CA MET A 1 -3.20 -33.82 -75.71
C MET A 1 -3.82 -34.63 -74.57
N PRO A 2 -5.13 -34.91 -74.59
CA PRO A 2 -6.02 -34.53 -73.48
C PRO A 2 -6.76 -35.67 -72.78
N SER A 3 -7.45 -35.31 -71.69
CA SER A 3 -8.82 -35.69 -71.26
C SER A 3 -8.84 -36.11 -69.78
N ARG A 4 -9.43 -35.41 -68.79
CA ARG A 4 -10.77 -34.81 -68.58
C ARG A 4 -11.95 -35.79 -68.64
N LYS A 5 -12.55 -36.04 -67.46
CA LYS A 5 -13.98 -35.99 -67.07
C LYS A 5 -14.12 -36.83 -65.77
N GLY A 6 -14.67 -36.40 -64.64
CA GLY A 6 -15.51 -35.26 -64.28
C GLY A 6 -16.79 -35.78 -63.61
N LYS A 7 -17.08 -35.39 -62.36
CA LYS A 7 -18.35 -34.81 -61.87
C LYS A 7 -18.47 -34.86 -60.32
N MET A 8 -18.74 -33.68 -59.77
CA MET A 8 -19.32 -33.41 -58.43
C MET A 8 -20.72 -34.01 -58.29
N ILE A 9 -21.10 -34.41 -57.07
CA ILE A 9 -22.38 -34.09 -56.43
C ILE A 9 -22.14 -33.86 -54.93
N ILE A 10 -22.78 -32.80 -54.41
CA ILE A 10 -22.74 -32.22 -53.05
C ILE A 10 -23.85 -32.89 -52.21
N SER A 11 -23.62 -33.14 -50.90
CA SER A 11 -24.45 -32.61 -49.78
C SER A 11 -24.56 -33.50 -48.52
N LEU A 12 -24.25 -32.82 -47.40
CA LEU A 12 -24.94 -32.79 -46.09
C LEU A 12 -24.74 -33.91 -45.05
N ALA A 13 -23.99 -33.51 -44.01
CA ALA A 13 -24.45 -33.33 -42.61
C ALA A 13 -24.37 -34.50 -41.59
N ILE A 14 -23.63 -34.19 -40.52
CA ILE A 14 -23.95 -34.33 -39.07
C ILE A 14 -23.30 -35.48 -38.27
N ILE A 15 -22.36 -35.03 -37.40
CA ILE A 15 -22.07 -35.38 -35.98
C ILE A 15 -21.44 -36.74 -35.65
N GLY A 16 -20.33 -36.67 -34.90
CA GLY A 16 -19.98 -37.68 -33.89
C GLY A 16 -18.49 -37.81 -33.59
N LEU A 17 -18.06 -37.18 -32.50
CA LEU A 17 -16.75 -37.29 -31.83
C LEU A 17 -16.07 -38.68 -31.92
N LEU A 18 -14.75 -38.69 -32.15
CA LEU A 18 -13.78 -39.32 -31.24
C LEU A 18 -12.35 -38.90 -31.61
N GLY A 19 -11.66 -38.37 -30.60
CA GLY A 19 -10.46 -37.56 -30.72
C GLY A 19 -9.17 -38.33 -30.98
N THR A 20 -8.30 -37.66 -31.74
CA THR A 20 -6.89 -37.96 -31.92
C THR A 20 -6.11 -37.26 -30.81
N LEU A 21 -5.49 -38.04 -29.93
CA LEU A 21 -4.57 -37.58 -28.89
C LEU A 21 -3.24 -38.29 -29.14
N LEU A 22 -2.18 -37.57 -29.51
CA LEU A 22 -0.78 -37.88 -29.16
C LEU A 22 0.21 -36.87 -29.78
N PHE A 23 1.21 -36.52 -28.97
CA PHE A 23 2.34 -35.61 -29.18
C PHE A 23 2.14 -34.12 -28.84
N ILE A 24 2.06 -33.83 -27.55
CA ILE A 24 2.77 -32.69 -26.93
C ILE A 24 3.73 -33.28 -25.90
N THR A 25 5.03 -33.09 -26.12
CA THR A 25 6.10 -33.36 -25.15
C THR A 25 5.95 -32.39 -23.98
N PHE A 26 5.57 -32.91 -22.82
CA PHE A 26 5.68 -32.20 -21.54
C PHE A 26 7.15 -32.12 -21.12
N TYR A 27 7.55 -30.91 -20.76
CA TYR A 27 8.71 -30.64 -19.93
C TYR A 27 8.34 -31.15 -18.53
N GLU A 28 8.72 -32.38 -18.20
CA GLU A 28 8.61 -32.89 -16.83
C GLU A 28 9.65 -32.15 -15.98
N SER A 29 9.19 -31.16 -15.22
CA SER A 29 9.89 -30.71 -14.02
C SER A 29 10.05 -31.93 -13.11
N PRO A 30 11.20 -32.14 -12.43
CA PRO A 30 11.32 -33.21 -11.47
C PRO A 30 10.25 -33.00 -10.41
N HIS A 31 9.32 -33.95 -10.30
CA HIS A 31 8.51 -34.10 -9.11
C HIS A 31 9.48 -34.44 -7.98
N ASP A 32 9.95 -33.42 -7.27
CA ASP A 32 10.45 -33.62 -5.92
C ASP A 32 9.35 -34.30 -5.13
N SER A 33 9.70 -35.42 -4.50
CA SER A 33 8.87 -36.14 -3.56
C SER A 33 8.30 -35.16 -2.53
N ILE A 34 6.98 -35.00 -2.52
CA ILE A 34 6.24 -34.23 -1.52
C ILE A 34 6.40 -34.93 -0.16
N ASN A 35 7.47 -34.61 0.57
CA ASN A 35 7.55 -34.79 2.01
C ASN A 35 6.91 -33.55 2.65
N GLY A 36 5.58 -33.40 2.52
CA GLY A 36 4.86 -32.35 3.24
C GLY A 36 4.85 -32.71 4.72
N ASN A 37 5.35 -31.83 5.59
CA ASN A 37 5.19 -32.01 7.03
C ASN A 37 3.69 -31.89 7.37
N VAL A 38 3.12 -32.91 8.00
CA VAL A 38 1.72 -32.89 8.49
C VAL A 38 1.75 -32.41 9.93
N LEU A 39 1.06 -31.30 10.23
CA LEU A 39 0.84 -30.86 11.61
C LEU A 39 -0.55 -31.30 12.05
N ASN A 40 -0.64 -32.33 12.89
CA ASN A 40 -1.90 -32.63 13.55
C ASN A 40 -2.07 -31.71 14.76
N ILE A 41 -3.05 -30.80 14.70
CA ILE A 41 -3.42 -29.92 15.81
C ILE A 41 -4.55 -30.50 16.66
N SER A 42 -5.28 -31.52 16.17
CA SER A 42 -6.35 -32.20 16.92
C SER A 42 -5.88 -32.80 18.24
N ASN A 43 -4.59 -33.13 18.33
CA ASN A 43 -3.96 -33.66 19.54
C ASN A 43 -3.31 -32.59 20.43
N LEU A 44 -3.37 -31.32 20.03
CA LEU A 44 -2.85 -30.21 20.81
C LEU A 44 -3.96 -29.58 21.64
N GLU A 45 -3.59 -29.07 22.81
CA GLU A 45 -4.52 -28.33 23.65
C GLU A 45 -4.87 -27.01 22.95
N ASN A 46 -6.15 -26.86 22.58
CA ASN A 46 -6.67 -25.57 22.17
C ASN A 46 -6.81 -24.67 23.40
N LEU A 47 -6.11 -23.54 23.38
CA LEU A 47 -6.15 -22.58 24.47
C LEU A 47 -7.42 -21.72 24.44
N ILE A 48 -8.11 -21.66 23.30
CA ILE A 48 -9.43 -21.04 23.18
C ILE A 48 -10.49 -22.00 23.69
N ARG A 49 -11.35 -21.51 24.59
CA ARG A 49 -12.51 -22.24 25.08
C ARG A 49 -13.69 -22.04 24.14
N ASN A 50 -14.52 -23.08 24.03
CA ASN A 50 -15.69 -23.10 23.15
C ASN A 50 -15.38 -22.64 21.70
N PRO A 51 -14.40 -23.28 21.03
CA PRO A 51 -13.85 -22.81 19.75
C PRO A 51 -14.78 -23.00 18.54
N SER A 52 -15.71 -23.95 18.62
CA SER A 52 -16.77 -24.23 17.63
C SER A 52 -18.14 -23.75 18.08
N PHE A 53 -18.20 -23.05 19.22
CA PHE A 53 -19.43 -22.47 19.77
C PHE A 53 -20.52 -23.48 20.15
N GLU A 54 -20.18 -24.77 20.30
CA GLU A 54 -21.09 -25.87 20.60
C GLU A 54 -21.50 -25.97 22.08
N GLU A 55 -20.67 -25.43 22.97
CA GLU A 55 -20.80 -25.65 24.42
C GLU A 55 -21.15 -24.34 25.15
N GLY A 56 -21.51 -24.44 26.44
CA GLY A 56 -21.63 -23.28 27.33
C GLY A 56 -23.03 -22.67 27.51
N VAL A 57 -23.08 -21.64 28.37
CA VAL A 57 -24.26 -20.80 28.63
C VAL A 57 -24.15 -19.55 27.75
N TYR A 58 -25.25 -19.19 27.11
CA TYR A 58 -25.34 -17.98 26.29
C TYR A 58 -25.98 -16.85 27.11
N SER A 59 -25.47 -15.64 26.95
CA SER A 59 -26.11 -14.42 27.45
C SER A 59 -27.47 -14.17 26.77
N ASP A 60 -28.23 -13.18 27.27
CA ASP A 60 -29.55 -12.83 26.71
C ASP A 60 -29.48 -12.36 25.24
N ASP A 61 -28.35 -11.78 24.83
CA ASP A 61 -28.01 -11.42 23.45
C ASP A 61 -27.35 -12.58 22.67
N GLY A 62 -27.27 -13.76 23.28
CA GLY A 62 -26.88 -15.00 22.64
C GLY A 62 -25.38 -15.24 22.56
N VAL A 63 -24.51 -14.44 23.17
CA VAL A 63 -23.05 -14.63 23.15
C VAL A 63 -22.62 -15.72 24.14
N PRO A 64 -21.79 -16.71 23.76
CA PRO A 64 -21.26 -17.69 24.70
C PRO A 64 -20.43 -17.02 25.80
N GLU A 65 -20.48 -17.54 27.03
CA GLU A 65 -19.80 -16.97 28.21
C GLU A 65 -18.29 -16.70 28.00
N GLU A 66 -17.61 -17.50 27.19
CA GLU A 66 -16.17 -17.38 26.90
C GLU A 66 -15.83 -16.41 25.76
N TRP A 67 -16.86 -15.86 25.13
CA TRP A 67 -16.76 -14.89 24.04
C TRP A 67 -17.38 -13.56 24.46
N HIS A 68 -16.86 -12.49 23.88
CA HIS A 68 -17.26 -11.14 24.21
C HIS A 68 -17.48 -10.34 22.94
N TYR A 69 -18.44 -9.43 22.99
CA TYR A 69 -18.75 -8.50 21.93
C TYR A 69 -18.20 -7.11 22.27
N ASP A 70 -17.47 -6.49 21.34
CA ASP A 70 -17.05 -5.10 21.40
C ASP A 70 -17.78 -4.29 20.31
N ALA A 71 -18.08 -3.02 20.62
CA ALA A 71 -19.03 -2.17 19.93
C ALA A 71 -18.95 -2.21 18.39
N GLY A 72 -20.12 -2.37 17.76
CA GLY A 72 -20.36 -2.21 16.33
C GLY A 72 -21.87 -2.17 16.02
N ASN A 73 -22.27 -1.59 14.88
CA ASN A 73 -23.67 -1.54 14.42
C ASN A 73 -24.05 -2.73 13.50
N ALA A 74 -23.14 -3.68 13.34
CA ALA A 74 -23.34 -4.84 12.49
C ALA A 74 -24.11 -5.93 13.21
N GLU A 75 -24.82 -6.73 12.42
CA GLU A 75 -25.61 -7.84 12.92
C GLU A 75 -24.70 -9.03 13.17
N TYR A 76 -24.76 -9.61 14.37
CA TYR A 76 -24.18 -10.92 14.65
C TYR A 76 -25.29 -11.91 14.99
N SER A 77 -25.10 -13.18 14.62
CA SER A 77 -26.01 -14.24 15.01
C SER A 77 -25.28 -15.56 15.14
N TRP A 78 -25.78 -16.41 16.04
CA TRP A 78 -25.32 -17.78 16.20
C TRP A 78 -26.22 -18.66 15.37
N ILE A 79 -25.68 -19.20 14.29
CA ILE A 79 -26.43 -20.13 13.46
C ILE A 79 -26.49 -21.46 14.20
N HIS A 80 -27.66 -22.10 14.18
CA HIS A 80 -27.86 -23.45 14.71
C HIS A 80 -28.40 -24.32 13.58
N ASP A 81 -27.50 -24.73 12.68
CA ASP A 81 -27.80 -25.52 11.48
C ASP A 81 -26.55 -26.28 11.02
N GLU A 82 -26.59 -27.61 11.12
CA GLU A 82 -25.52 -28.52 10.67
C GLU A 82 -25.22 -28.42 9.16
N GLN A 83 -26.12 -27.83 8.36
CA GLN A 83 -25.89 -27.61 6.93
C GLN A 83 -25.12 -26.32 6.63
N ILE A 84 -25.02 -25.42 7.61
CA ILE A 84 -24.33 -24.13 7.48
C ILE A 84 -23.01 -24.15 8.23
N ALA A 85 -23.00 -24.68 9.46
CA ALA A 85 -21.79 -24.80 10.29
C ALA A 85 -20.69 -25.61 9.59
N HIS A 86 -19.43 -25.34 9.93
CA HIS A 86 -18.31 -26.11 9.40
C HIS A 86 -18.25 -27.48 10.09
N SER A 87 -18.36 -27.47 11.42
CA SER A 87 -18.47 -28.66 12.25
C SER A 87 -19.66 -28.54 13.20
N GLY A 88 -20.10 -29.66 13.77
CA GLY A 88 -21.22 -29.67 14.72
C GLY A 88 -22.53 -29.12 14.13
N ASN A 89 -23.19 -28.23 14.86
CA ASN A 89 -24.41 -27.57 14.44
C ASN A 89 -24.40 -26.06 14.66
N ARG A 90 -23.31 -25.46 15.16
CA ARG A 90 -23.21 -24.03 15.44
C ARG A 90 -22.04 -23.38 14.74
N CYS A 91 -22.26 -22.14 14.31
CA CYS A 91 -21.18 -21.25 13.88
C CYS A 91 -21.56 -19.79 14.13
N LEU A 92 -20.57 -18.90 14.18
CA LEU A 92 -20.80 -17.47 14.26
C LEU A 92 -21.07 -16.91 12.86
N MET A 93 -22.04 -16.01 12.72
CA MET A 93 -22.27 -15.19 11.53
C MET A 93 -22.16 -13.70 11.87
N LEU A 94 -21.42 -12.95 11.07
CA LEU A 94 -21.36 -11.48 11.08
C LEU A 94 -21.83 -10.91 9.74
N SER A 95 -22.69 -9.90 9.75
CA SER A 95 -23.21 -9.28 8.53
C SER A 95 -23.43 -7.77 8.65
N ASN A 96 -23.46 -7.09 7.51
CA ASN A 96 -23.79 -5.67 7.40
C ASN A 96 -22.92 -4.76 8.30
N SER A 97 -21.61 -4.92 8.20
CA SER A 97 -20.62 -4.07 8.89
C SER A 97 -20.16 -2.86 8.07
N TRP A 98 -20.87 -2.53 7.00
CA TRP A 98 -20.52 -1.40 6.16
C TRP A 98 -20.51 -0.12 6.99
N ASN A 99 -19.38 0.59 6.96
CA ASN A 99 -19.25 1.90 7.54
C ASN A 99 -18.21 2.69 6.76
N GLU A 100 -18.62 3.85 6.26
CA GLU A 100 -17.73 4.76 5.56
C GLU A 100 -16.79 5.52 6.51
N GLU A 101 -17.16 5.74 7.78
CA GLU A 101 -16.55 6.77 8.64
C GLU A 101 -15.74 6.28 9.85
N GLY A 102 -15.66 4.99 10.18
CA GLY A 102 -14.95 4.63 11.41
C GLY A 102 -14.91 3.18 11.86
N TRP A 103 -13.98 2.96 12.80
CA TRP A 103 -13.72 1.70 13.52
C TRP A 103 -14.84 1.34 14.49
N GLU A 104 -15.59 2.33 14.98
CA GLU A 104 -16.67 2.22 15.97
C GLU A 104 -17.90 1.39 15.54
N ASN A 105 -17.99 1.01 14.25
CA ASN A 105 -19.13 0.25 13.72
C ASN A 105 -18.76 -1.18 13.27
N ARG A 106 -17.53 -1.65 13.56
CA ARG A 106 -17.05 -2.98 13.17
C ARG A 106 -17.48 -4.01 14.23
N PRO A 107 -18.23 -5.08 13.89
CA PRO A 107 -18.51 -6.14 14.86
C PRO A 107 -17.21 -6.82 15.21
N ILE A 108 -16.84 -6.78 16.49
CA ILE A 108 -15.67 -7.49 16.98
C ILE A 108 -16.17 -8.49 18.01
N LEU A 109 -16.05 -9.78 17.69
CA LEU A 109 -16.14 -10.82 18.71
C LEU A 109 -14.73 -11.24 19.09
N TYR A 110 -14.52 -11.47 20.37
CA TYR A 110 -13.20 -11.82 20.88
C TYR A 110 -13.25 -12.77 22.04
N THR A 111 -12.14 -13.48 22.23
CA THR A 111 -11.87 -14.32 23.39
C THR A 111 -10.48 -14.02 23.94
N ASN A 112 -10.26 -14.31 25.22
CA ASN A 112 -9.00 -14.01 25.91
C ASN A 112 -8.37 -15.28 26.47
N VAL A 113 -7.11 -15.51 26.14
CA VAL A 113 -6.26 -16.55 26.72
C VAL A 113 -5.31 -15.91 27.73
N GLN A 114 -5.48 -16.26 28.99
CA GLN A 114 -4.67 -15.76 30.11
C GLN A 114 -3.49 -16.70 30.38
N PHE A 115 -2.31 -16.15 30.65
CA PHE A 115 -1.12 -16.92 31.00
C PHE A 115 -0.70 -16.67 32.44
N SER A 116 -0.47 -17.75 33.19
CA SER A 116 -0.06 -17.70 34.59
C SER A 116 1.45 -17.60 34.80
N SER A 117 2.24 -17.81 33.75
CA SER A 117 3.71 -17.84 33.80
C SER A 117 4.33 -16.60 33.17
N SER A 118 5.46 -16.14 33.71
CA SER A 118 6.39 -15.29 32.98
C SER A 118 6.98 -16.06 31.77
N ASN A 119 7.44 -15.36 30.73
CA ASN A 119 8.09 -15.89 29.52
C ASN A 119 7.16 -16.26 28.35
N VAL A 120 5.98 -15.63 28.22
CA VAL A 120 5.13 -15.81 27.02
C VAL A 120 5.87 -15.37 25.75
N GLU A 121 6.76 -14.39 25.86
CA GLU A 121 7.63 -13.88 24.79
C GLU A 121 8.54 -14.93 24.14
N GLU A 122 8.86 -16.02 24.85
CA GLU A 122 9.71 -17.12 24.37
C GLU A 122 8.90 -18.19 23.61
N ARG A 123 7.57 -18.18 23.72
CA ARG A 123 6.68 -19.22 23.17
C ARG A 123 6.28 -18.94 21.73
N ARG A 124 5.77 -19.97 21.04
CA ARG A 124 5.31 -19.91 19.66
C ARG A 124 3.91 -20.50 19.57
N PHE A 125 3.02 -19.86 18.82
CA PHE A 125 1.65 -20.33 18.66
C PHE A 125 1.26 -20.43 17.19
N LEU A 126 0.24 -21.23 16.92
CA LEU A 126 -0.49 -21.24 15.66
C LEU A 126 -1.94 -20.83 15.94
N LEU A 127 -2.40 -19.79 15.26
CA LEU A 127 -3.82 -19.46 15.15
C LEU A 127 -4.38 -20.14 13.90
N HIS A 128 -5.40 -20.96 14.05
CA HIS A 128 -6.08 -21.66 12.96
C HIS A 128 -7.60 -21.43 13.08
N LEU A 129 -8.28 -21.15 11.97
CA LEU A 129 -9.73 -20.92 11.96
C LEU A 129 -10.33 -21.17 10.59
N TYR A 130 -11.62 -21.53 10.56
CA TYR A 130 -12.38 -21.65 9.32
C TYR A 130 -13.22 -20.41 9.07
N THR A 131 -13.28 -20.00 7.80
CA THR A 131 -14.14 -18.90 7.36
C THR A 131 -14.89 -19.27 6.09
N LYS A 132 -16.13 -18.79 5.98
CA LYS A 132 -16.96 -18.78 4.77
C LYS A 132 -17.56 -17.40 4.61
N SER A 133 -17.78 -16.90 3.40
CA SER A 133 -18.34 -15.55 3.19
C SER A 133 -19.15 -15.39 1.91
N GLU A 134 -19.98 -14.36 1.90
CA GLU A 134 -20.80 -13.94 0.77
C GLU A 134 -20.81 -12.41 0.62
N ASN A 135 -20.54 -11.92 -0.60
CA ASN A 135 -20.60 -10.50 -0.96
C ASN A 135 -19.70 -9.56 -0.11
N VAL A 136 -18.50 -10.03 0.27
CA VAL A 136 -17.56 -9.26 1.13
C VAL A 136 -16.58 -8.38 0.34
N ASP A 137 -16.77 -8.22 -0.98
CA ASP A 137 -15.83 -7.51 -1.86
C ASP A 137 -15.60 -6.04 -1.48
N PHE A 138 -16.57 -5.40 -0.82
CA PHE A 138 -16.46 -4.03 -0.32
C PHE A 138 -15.58 -3.90 0.92
N GLY A 139 -15.37 -4.99 1.66
CA GLY A 139 -14.76 -5.01 2.99
C GLY A 139 -13.54 -5.92 3.09
N SER A 140 -13.31 -6.45 4.29
CA SER A 140 -12.33 -7.51 4.55
C SER A 140 -12.77 -8.37 5.73
N ILE A 141 -12.35 -9.63 5.72
CA ILE A 141 -12.49 -10.54 6.85
C ILE A 141 -11.17 -10.51 7.60
N GLU A 142 -11.21 -10.21 8.89
CA GLU A 142 -10.02 -9.94 9.69
C GLU A 142 -10.04 -10.78 10.96
N THR A 143 -8.86 -11.27 11.36
CA THR A 143 -8.60 -11.71 12.73
C THR A 143 -7.41 -10.94 13.30
N LYS A 144 -7.49 -10.54 14.57
CA LYS A 144 -6.41 -9.82 15.25
C LYS A 144 -5.94 -10.59 16.47
N VAL A 145 -4.65 -10.56 16.74
CA VAL A 145 -4.06 -11.09 17.96
C VAL A 145 -3.48 -9.93 18.74
N LYS A 146 -4.14 -9.54 19.83
CA LYS A 146 -3.67 -8.47 20.72
C LYS A 146 -2.89 -9.07 21.87
N TYR A 147 -1.69 -8.56 22.10
CA TYR A 147 -0.83 -8.94 23.21
C TYR A 147 -1.01 -7.92 24.31
N ASN A 148 -1.50 -8.34 25.48
CA ASN A 148 -1.76 -7.40 26.57
C ASN A 148 -0.86 -7.69 27.77
N SER A 149 -0.42 -6.63 28.43
CA SER A 149 0.03 -6.67 29.81
C SER A 149 -1.19 -6.59 30.75
N LEU A 150 -0.95 -6.43 32.06
CA LEU A 150 -2.02 -6.14 33.01
C LEU A 150 -2.60 -4.73 32.87
N GLU A 151 -1.89 -3.81 32.22
CA GLU A 151 -2.22 -2.38 32.18
C GLU A 151 -2.64 -1.91 30.79
N GLU A 152 -2.08 -2.49 29.73
CA GLU A 152 -2.25 -2.00 28.36
C GLU A 152 -2.09 -3.09 27.29
N THR A 153 -2.52 -2.77 26.07
CA THR A 153 -2.16 -3.55 24.87
C THR A 153 -0.75 -3.16 24.41
N LEU A 154 0.15 -4.14 24.34
CA LEU A 154 1.56 -3.96 24.01
C LEU A 154 1.83 -3.93 22.50
N ASP A 155 1.13 -4.78 21.74
CA ASP A 155 1.24 -4.91 20.28
C ASP A 155 -0.01 -5.63 19.72
N ILE A 156 -0.21 -5.58 18.40
CA ILE A 156 -1.35 -6.22 17.71
C ILE A 156 -0.86 -6.84 16.39
N ASP A 157 -1.17 -8.12 16.18
CA ASP A 157 -1.13 -8.72 14.85
C ASP A 157 -2.49 -8.57 14.17
N LEU A 158 -2.47 -8.23 12.88
CA LEU A 158 -3.64 -8.26 12.01
C LEU A 158 -3.41 -9.33 10.95
N PHE A 159 -4.40 -10.18 10.73
CA PHE A 159 -4.41 -11.17 9.67
C PHE A 159 -5.71 -11.06 8.87
N ARG A 160 -5.63 -11.27 7.56
CA ARG A 160 -6.81 -11.32 6.70
C ARG A 160 -7.15 -12.74 6.33
N CYS A 161 -8.42 -13.07 6.44
CA CYS A 161 -8.95 -14.37 6.05
C CYS A 161 -9.47 -14.33 4.60
N SER A 162 -9.60 -15.51 4.02
CA SER A 162 -10.06 -15.68 2.64
C SER A 162 -11.53 -15.26 2.47
N ASN A 163 -11.83 -14.54 1.38
CA ASN A 163 -13.20 -14.22 0.98
C ASN A 163 -13.70 -15.27 -0.02
N GLU A 164 -14.24 -16.36 0.50
CA GLU A 164 -14.63 -17.54 -0.30
C GLU A 164 -16.01 -18.05 0.13
N THR A 165 -16.81 -18.51 -0.83
CA THR A 165 -18.17 -19.01 -0.58
C THR A 165 -18.22 -20.41 0.04
N ALA A 166 -17.08 -21.12 0.01
CA ALA A 166 -16.89 -22.37 0.73
C ALA A 166 -16.17 -22.12 2.05
N TRP A 167 -16.27 -23.07 2.99
CA TRP A 167 -15.42 -23.06 4.19
C TRP A 167 -13.97 -23.28 3.81
N ILE A 168 -13.11 -22.34 4.20
CA ILE A 168 -11.67 -22.36 3.93
C ILE A 168 -10.90 -22.20 5.24
N PRO A 169 -9.87 -23.04 5.49
CA PRO A 169 -8.99 -22.88 6.63
C PRO A 169 -8.05 -21.69 6.44
N ASN A 170 -7.81 -20.95 7.51
CA ASN A 170 -6.84 -19.85 7.60
C ASN A 170 -5.88 -20.14 8.75
N SER A 171 -4.57 -20.03 8.52
CA SER A 171 -3.54 -20.40 9.50
C SER A 171 -2.44 -19.36 9.59
N PHE A 172 -2.14 -18.92 10.81
CA PHE A 172 -1.21 -17.83 11.10
C PHE A 172 -0.24 -18.20 12.22
N VAL A 173 1.06 -18.10 11.96
CA VAL A 173 2.10 -18.37 12.96
C VAL A 173 2.36 -17.12 13.80
N ILE A 174 2.32 -17.29 15.11
CA ILE A 174 2.54 -16.26 16.12
C ILE A 174 3.88 -16.55 16.78
N GLU A 175 4.88 -15.70 16.52
CA GLU A 175 6.26 -16.00 16.90
C GLU A 175 7.06 -14.85 17.50
N THR A 176 6.55 -13.63 17.40
CA THR A 176 7.17 -12.46 18.02
C THR A 176 6.20 -11.94 19.07
N ILE A 177 6.38 -12.30 20.33
CA ILE A 177 5.46 -11.88 21.39
C ILE A 177 6.16 -10.79 22.21
N PRO A 178 5.54 -9.63 22.44
CA PRO A 178 6.16 -8.57 23.23
C PRO A 178 6.49 -9.05 24.66
N SER A 179 7.65 -8.65 25.16
CA SER A 179 8.02 -8.87 26.56
C SER A 179 6.97 -8.26 27.50
N GLY A 180 6.59 -8.97 28.55
CA GLY A 180 5.56 -8.53 29.51
C GLY A 180 4.13 -8.88 29.12
N THR A 181 3.93 -9.65 28.04
CA THR A 181 2.61 -10.19 27.67
C THR A 181 2.10 -11.14 28.76
N THR A 182 0.93 -10.85 29.31
CA THR A 182 0.21 -11.69 30.28
C THR A 182 -1.04 -12.35 29.70
N SER A 183 -1.55 -11.83 28.58
CA SER A 183 -2.67 -12.44 27.86
C SER A 183 -2.58 -12.22 26.36
N ILE A 184 -3.15 -13.17 25.61
CA ILE A 184 -3.40 -13.05 24.17
C ILE A 184 -4.92 -12.96 23.96
N ARG A 185 -5.38 -11.90 23.31
CA ARG A 185 -6.77 -11.73 22.87
C ARG A 185 -6.86 -12.02 21.38
N VAL A 186 -7.78 -12.88 20.98
CA VAL A 186 -8.08 -13.18 19.57
C VAL A 186 -9.40 -12.51 19.20
N ASP A 187 -9.33 -11.57 18.26
CA ASP A 187 -10.49 -10.88 17.68
C ASP A 187 -10.84 -11.50 16.33
N ILE A 188 -12.12 -11.61 16.01
CA ILE A 188 -12.65 -11.92 14.68
C ILE A 188 -13.64 -10.83 14.26
N GLN A 189 -13.56 -10.42 12.99
CA GLN A 189 -14.19 -9.19 12.53
C GLN A 189 -14.54 -9.25 11.03
N LEU A 190 -15.71 -8.68 10.68
CA LEU A 190 -16.03 -8.27 9.31
C LEU A 190 -15.83 -6.76 9.20
N ASP A 191 -14.84 -6.29 8.44
CA ASP A 191 -14.58 -4.86 8.25
C ASP A 191 -15.27 -4.30 7.01
N ASN A 192 -16.06 -3.22 7.18
CA ASN A 192 -16.58 -2.37 6.12
C ASN A 192 -17.26 -3.12 4.95
N SER A 193 -18.15 -4.06 5.26
CA SER A 193 -18.81 -4.89 4.25
C SER A 193 -20.33 -4.93 4.44
N PRO A 194 -21.15 -4.77 3.40
CA PRO A 194 -22.58 -5.09 3.47
C PRO A 194 -22.84 -6.61 3.42
N GLY A 195 -21.83 -7.41 3.09
CA GLY A 195 -21.91 -8.85 3.00
C GLY A 195 -21.96 -9.56 4.35
N THR A 196 -21.75 -10.88 4.29
CA THR A 196 -21.82 -11.79 5.43
C THR A 196 -20.58 -12.67 5.50
N VAL A 197 -20.11 -12.97 6.70
CA VAL A 197 -19.07 -13.94 6.97
C VAL A 197 -19.50 -14.88 8.09
N TRP A 198 -19.10 -16.13 7.99
CA TRP A 198 -19.22 -17.13 9.03
C TRP A 198 -17.83 -17.54 9.53
N PHE A 199 -17.74 -17.77 10.84
CA PHE A 199 -16.54 -18.26 11.53
C PHE A 199 -16.89 -19.53 12.30
N ASP A 200 -15.96 -20.47 12.31
CA ASP A 200 -16.07 -21.73 13.05
C ASP A 200 -14.68 -22.30 13.37
N ASP A 201 -14.63 -23.26 14.30
CA ASP A 201 -13.47 -24.08 14.63
C ASP A 201 -12.17 -23.26 14.83
N ILE A 202 -12.16 -22.42 15.88
CA ILE A 202 -11.08 -21.46 16.15
C ILE A 202 -10.07 -22.01 17.16
N PHE A 203 -8.83 -22.25 16.72
CA PHE A 203 -7.76 -22.80 17.53
C PHE A 203 -6.62 -21.82 17.75
N LEU A 204 -6.21 -21.68 19.01
CA LEU A 204 -4.92 -21.12 19.38
C LEU A 204 -4.11 -22.20 20.10
N VAL A 205 -3.11 -22.76 19.43
CA VAL A 205 -2.30 -23.86 19.96
C VAL A 205 -0.86 -23.43 20.16
N GLU A 206 -0.25 -23.84 21.27
CA GLU A 206 1.19 -23.68 21.47
C GLU A 206 1.97 -24.72 20.65
N LEU A 207 3.10 -24.30 20.08
CA LEU A 207 3.98 -25.13 19.29
C LEU A 207 5.29 -25.41 20.04
N SER A 208 5.68 -26.68 20.10
CA SER A 208 7.07 -27.06 20.39
C SER A 208 8.01 -26.64 19.26
N ASP A 209 9.32 -26.58 19.51
CA ASP A 209 10.33 -26.25 18.48
C ASP A 209 10.21 -27.12 17.22
N THR A 210 9.90 -28.41 17.38
CA THR A 210 9.76 -29.33 16.23
C THR A 210 8.52 -28.99 15.41
N GLN A 211 7.40 -28.70 16.06
CA GLN A 211 6.16 -28.30 15.38
C GLN A 211 6.31 -26.92 14.75
N TYR A 212 6.90 -25.97 15.48
CA TYR A 212 7.24 -24.67 14.95
C TYR A 212 8.11 -24.79 13.70
N ASN A 213 9.18 -25.57 13.71
CA ASN A 213 10.03 -25.77 12.53
C ASN A 213 9.27 -26.37 11.33
N SER A 214 8.20 -27.15 11.58
CA SER A 214 7.37 -27.68 10.51
C SER A 214 6.48 -26.61 9.85
N VAL A 215 6.10 -25.57 10.61
CA VAL A 215 5.20 -24.49 10.17
C VAL A 215 5.88 -23.13 10.03
N SER A 216 7.15 -23.00 10.38
CA SER A 216 7.86 -21.72 10.46
C SER A 216 8.08 -21.09 9.09
N THR A 217 7.78 -21.79 8.01
CA THR A 217 7.77 -21.27 6.65
C THR A 217 6.39 -20.81 6.18
N LEU A 218 5.31 -21.09 6.94
CA LEU A 218 3.97 -20.64 6.61
C LEU A 218 3.92 -19.12 6.49
N GLY A 219 3.45 -18.64 5.34
CA GLY A 219 3.36 -17.21 5.05
C GLY A 219 4.69 -16.49 4.96
N ARG A 220 5.84 -17.17 5.08
CA ARG A 220 7.16 -16.55 4.99
C ARG A 220 7.63 -16.42 3.56
N PHE A 221 8.31 -15.31 3.32
CA PHE A 221 9.00 -15.00 2.08
C PHE A 221 10.42 -15.60 2.06
N GLU A 222 10.74 -16.33 1.00
CA GLU A 222 12.13 -16.62 0.62
C GLU A 222 12.57 -15.65 -0.50
N PRO A 223 13.68 -14.91 -0.31
CA PRO A 223 14.19 -14.03 -1.35
C PRO A 223 14.55 -14.81 -2.60
N PRO A 224 14.11 -14.37 -3.80
CA PRO A 224 14.53 -15.00 -5.03
C PRO A 224 16.03 -14.82 -5.20
N SER A 225 16.68 -15.79 -5.84
CA SER A 225 18.09 -15.66 -6.21
C SER A 225 18.24 -14.55 -7.24
N LEU A 226 19.05 -13.54 -6.91
CA LEU A 226 19.41 -12.46 -7.83
C LEU A 226 20.58 -12.94 -8.69
N GLY A 227 20.39 -13.10 -10.01
CA GLY A 227 21.42 -13.60 -10.90
C GLY A 227 21.21 -13.26 -12.38
N GLY A 228 22.15 -13.71 -13.21
CA GLY A 228 22.17 -13.44 -14.66
C GLY A 228 22.71 -12.05 -15.02
N ASP A 229 23.12 -11.89 -16.28
CA ASP A 229 23.63 -10.62 -16.79
C ASP A 229 22.48 -9.66 -17.09
N LYS A 230 22.58 -8.43 -16.57
CA LYS A 230 21.60 -7.37 -16.81
C LYS A 230 21.38 -7.17 -18.32
N PRO A 231 20.12 -6.99 -18.77
CA PRO A 231 19.85 -6.77 -20.18
C PRO A 231 20.43 -5.43 -20.66
N THR A 232 20.57 -5.33 -21.98
CA THR A 232 20.82 -4.06 -22.68
C THR A 232 19.51 -3.60 -23.30
N GLY A 233 19.12 -2.35 -23.04
CA GLY A 233 17.98 -1.70 -23.66
C GLY A 233 18.39 -0.89 -24.88
N SER A 234 17.42 -0.19 -25.45
CA SER A 234 17.61 0.73 -26.55
C SER A 234 18.33 2.02 -26.10
N SER A 235 19.13 2.60 -26.99
CA SER A 235 19.68 3.95 -26.78
C SER A 235 18.60 5.01 -27.04
N GLY A 236 18.64 6.12 -26.32
CA GLY A 236 17.70 7.23 -26.46
C GLY A 236 18.36 8.59 -26.24
N GLU A 237 17.59 9.67 -26.33
CA GLU A 237 18.09 11.03 -26.07
C GLU A 237 18.30 11.28 -24.56
N THR A 238 17.45 10.67 -23.73
CA THR A 238 17.47 10.78 -22.27
C THR A 238 17.31 9.39 -21.63
N THR A 239 17.33 9.35 -20.30
CA THR A 239 16.88 8.14 -19.59
C THR A 239 15.39 7.93 -19.81
N HIS A 240 15.00 6.72 -20.17
CA HIS A 240 13.62 6.36 -20.48
C HIS A 240 13.26 5.01 -19.86
N LEU A 241 12.01 4.60 -20.04
CA LEU A 241 11.50 3.32 -19.56
C LEU A 241 11.40 2.34 -20.72
N GLU A 242 11.85 1.11 -20.51
CA GLU A 242 11.71 0.04 -21.49
C GLU A 242 11.28 -1.25 -20.80
N LYS A 243 10.30 -1.95 -21.41
CA LYS A 243 9.90 -3.27 -20.94
C LYS A 243 10.70 -4.33 -21.71
N ILE A 244 11.68 -4.93 -21.04
CA ILE A 244 12.62 -5.91 -21.61
C ILE A 244 12.39 -7.24 -20.95
N ALA A 245 12.11 -8.28 -21.76
CA ALA A 245 11.76 -9.61 -21.28
C ALA A 245 10.73 -9.51 -20.12
N GLY A 246 9.58 -8.86 -20.39
CA GLY A 246 8.47 -8.78 -19.44
C GLY A 246 8.66 -7.85 -18.23
N SER A 247 9.86 -7.34 -17.97
CA SER A 247 10.16 -6.46 -16.82
C SER A 247 10.44 -5.03 -17.26
N TRP A 248 9.93 -4.05 -16.52
CA TRP A 248 10.19 -2.63 -16.74
C TRP A 248 11.56 -2.23 -16.21
N TRP A 249 12.38 -1.56 -17.02
CA TRP A 249 13.70 -1.04 -16.64
C TRP A 249 13.77 0.46 -16.86
N LEU A 250 14.55 1.15 -16.02
CA LEU A 250 15.13 2.43 -16.42
C LEU A 250 16.30 2.14 -17.36
N VAL A 251 16.37 2.85 -18.48
CA VAL A 251 17.40 2.68 -19.51
C VAL A 251 18.02 4.03 -19.78
N ASN A 252 19.32 4.16 -19.49
CA ASN A 252 20.00 5.42 -19.75
C ASN A 252 20.15 5.66 -21.26
N LYS A 253 20.57 6.86 -21.66
CA LYS A 253 20.73 7.23 -23.07
C LYS A 253 21.61 6.27 -23.91
N THR A 254 22.53 5.53 -23.28
CA THR A 254 23.43 4.58 -23.94
C THR A 254 22.88 3.16 -24.02
N GLY A 255 21.66 2.90 -23.52
CA GLY A 255 21.06 1.56 -23.50
C GLY A 255 21.40 0.73 -22.26
N HIS A 256 22.09 1.29 -21.26
CA HIS A 256 22.38 0.56 -20.03
C HIS A 256 21.14 0.58 -19.12
N CYS A 257 20.58 -0.60 -18.87
CA CYS A 257 19.49 -0.80 -17.93
C CYS A 257 19.96 -0.60 -16.48
N PHE A 258 19.08 -0.10 -15.62
CA PHE A 258 19.31 -0.09 -14.17
C PHE A 258 17.99 -0.12 -13.40
N TRP A 259 18.08 -0.52 -12.14
CA TRP A 259 16.99 -0.47 -11.16
C TRP A 259 17.43 0.46 -10.05
N SER A 260 16.67 1.52 -9.80
CA SER A 260 17.09 2.69 -9.04
C SER A 260 17.18 2.39 -7.55
N THR A 261 18.37 2.55 -6.97
CA THR A 261 18.67 2.35 -5.54
C THR A 261 19.27 3.62 -4.97
N SER A 262 18.75 4.09 -3.84
CA SER A 262 19.21 5.32 -3.19
C SER A 262 18.87 5.33 -1.69
N VAL A 263 19.35 6.37 -1.01
CA VAL A 263 18.97 6.74 0.35
C VAL A 263 18.48 8.18 0.34
N VAL A 264 17.29 8.42 0.89
CA VAL A 264 16.64 9.72 0.97
C VAL A 264 17.36 10.62 1.98
N SER A 265 17.37 11.93 1.71
CA SER A 265 18.00 12.96 2.56
C SER A 265 19.50 12.73 2.84
N ALA A 266 20.26 12.19 1.90
CA ALA A 266 21.71 12.01 2.02
C ALA A 266 22.45 13.35 2.22
N GLY A 267 22.86 13.62 3.46
CA GLY A 267 23.54 14.84 3.88
C GLY A 267 23.24 15.19 5.34
N LEU A 268 23.43 16.47 5.66
CA LEU A 268 23.13 17.04 6.97
C LEU A 268 22.01 18.09 6.82
N ASN A 269 21.00 18.01 7.68
CA ASN A 269 19.97 19.02 7.83
C ASN A 269 19.70 19.23 9.34
N PRO A 270 19.99 20.43 9.88
CA PRO A 270 19.88 20.72 11.32
C PRO A 270 18.45 20.60 11.86
N GLU A 271 17.43 20.84 11.04
CA GLU A 271 16.03 20.73 11.46
C GLU A 271 15.58 19.27 11.57
N SER A 272 16.01 18.44 10.60
CA SER A 272 15.55 17.04 10.53
C SER A 272 16.42 16.05 11.34
N ASN A 273 17.62 16.47 11.74
CA ASN A 273 18.50 15.77 12.69
C ASN A 273 19.47 16.78 13.36
N PRO A 274 19.03 17.45 14.44
CA PRO A 274 19.87 18.37 15.19
C PRO A 274 20.93 17.66 16.02
N TYR A 275 20.75 16.40 16.43
CA TYR A 275 21.77 15.69 17.22
C TYR A 275 23.06 15.48 16.43
N LEU A 276 22.96 15.03 15.17
CA LEU A 276 24.10 14.93 14.26
C LEU A 276 24.72 16.31 14.01
N TRP A 277 23.90 17.35 13.83
CA TRP A 277 24.41 18.71 13.63
C TRP A 277 25.18 19.23 14.87
N GLU A 278 24.64 19.07 16.07
CA GLU A 278 25.28 19.43 17.35
C GLU A 278 26.57 18.61 17.57
N ASN A 279 26.52 17.29 17.36
CA ASN A 279 27.66 16.40 17.54
C ASN A 279 28.80 16.67 16.55
N LEU A 280 28.50 17.24 15.38
CA LEU A 280 29.48 17.70 14.40
C LEU A 280 30.00 19.12 14.67
N GLY A 281 29.58 19.77 15.77
CA GLY A 281 30.04 21.09 16.18
C GLY A 281 29.34 22.24 15.46
N GLU A 282 28.04 22.08 15.16
CA GLU A 282 27.19 23.11 14.56
C GLU A 282 27.74 23.67 13.23
N PRO A 283 28.01 22.81 12.24
CA PRO A 283 28.66 23.21 10.99
C PRO A 283 27.89 24.32 10.26
N ASN A 284 28.65 25.22 9.65
CA ASN A 284 28.11 26.31 8.84
C ASN A 284 27.66 25.83 7.46
N SER A 285 27.03 26.70 6.67
CA SER A 285 26.46 26.35 5.36
C SER A 285 27.45 25.70 4.37
N GLN A 286 28.73 26.11 4.38
CA GLN A 286 29.75 25.53 3.51
C GLN A 286 30.16 24.12 3.95
N GLU A 287 30.22 23.91 5.27
CA GLU A 287 30.49 22.59 5.86
C GLU A 287 29.30 21.65 5.62
N ILE A 288 28.05 22.14 5.75
CA ILE A 288 26.84 21.38 5.42
C ILE A 288 26.85 20.91 3.96
N GLU A 289 27.20 21.76 2.99
CA GLU A 289 27.31 21.31 1.59
C GLU A 289 28.45 20.29 1.40
N THR A 290 29.55 20.43 2.15
CA THR A 290 30.64 19.45 2.14
C THR A 290 30.16 18.10 2.68
N TYR A 291 29.41 18.08 3.80
CA TYR A 291 28.79 16.87 4.33
C TYR A 291 27.78 16.26 3.37
N ARG A 292 26.98 17.08 2.69
CA ARG A 292 26.05 16.63 1.64
C ARG A 292 26.81 15.97 0.47
N GLY A 293 27.94 16.56 0.07
CA GLY A 293 28.84 15.98 -0.92
C GLY A 293 29.45 14.65 -0.48
N LEU A 294 29.89 14.55 0.77
CA LEU A 294 30.43 13.33 1.38
C LEU A 294 29.37 12.22 1.48
N ALA A 295 28.17 12.53 1.98
CA ALA A 295 27.06 11.59 2.07
C ALA A 295 26.73 10.99 0.70
N ARG A 296 26.61 11.84 -0.34
CA ARG A 296 26.34 11.37 -1.71
C ARG A 296 27.49 10.59 -2.34
N LEU A 297 28.73 10.87 -1.95
CA LEU A 297 29.88 10.03 -2.34
C LEU A 297 29.81 8.65 -1.69
N MET A 298 29.43 8.60 -0.41
CA MET A 298 29.28 7.37 0.36
C MET A 298 28.12 6.50 -0.12
N LEU A 299 27.02 7.09 -0.65
CA LEU A 299 25.96 6.33 -1.32
C LEU A 299 26.54 5.39 -2.39
N LYS A 300 27.47 5.88 -3.22
CA LYS A 300 28.12 5.05 -4.23
C LYS A 300 29.12 4.07 -3.61
N LYS A 301 30.03 4.57 -2.78
CA LYS A 301 31.20 3.81 -2.32
C LYS A 301 30.85 2.73 -1.31
N ASP A 302 30.02 3.08 -0.33
CA ASP A 302 29.79 2.27 0.86
C ASP A 302 28.46 1.56 0.82
N LEU A 303 27.50 2.05 0.02
CA LEU A 303 26.14 1.49 -0.10
C LEU A 303 25.81 0.95 -1.49
N ALA A 304 26.72 1.10 -2.46
CA ALA A 304 26.53 0.68 -3.85
C ALA A 304 25.24 1.23 -4.53
N CYS A 305 24.71 2.36 -4.04
CA CYS A 305 23.57 3.03 -4.65
C CYS A 305 23.94 3.55 -6.05
N ASN A 306 22.97 3.51 -6.96
CA ASN A 306 23.16 3.95 -8.35
C ASN A 306 22.36 5.21 -8.71
N THR A 307 21.59 5.78 -7.78
CA THR A 307 20.79 6.99 -7.98
C THR A 307 21.13 8.03 -6.92
N GLY A 308 21.17 9.31 -7.29
CA GLY A 308 21.39 10.42 -6.34
C GLY A 308 22.79 10.50 -5.71
N TYR A 309 23.77 9.77 -6.24
CA TYR A 309 25.14 9.71 -5.70
C TYR A 309 26.07 10.78 -6.32
N ARG A 310 27.28 10.96 -5.78
CA ARG A 310 28.35 11.78 -6.39
C ARG A 310 29.63 10.95 -6.59
N ASP A 311 30.38 11.23 -7.65
CA ASP A 311 31.69 10.58 -7.90
C ASP A 311 32.82 11.18 -7.04
N THR A 312 32.66 12.44 -6.67
CA THR A 312 33.56 13.22 -5.81
C THR A 312 32.72 14.14 -4.92
N VAL A 313 33.22 14.56 -3.76
CA VAL A 313 32.49 15.45 -2.83
C VAL A 313 31.90 16.70 -3.51
N ASN A 314 32.71 17.37 -4.34
CA ASN A 314 32.33 18.61 -5.04
C ASN A 314 31.78 18.35 -6.45
N GLY A 315 31.54 17.09 -6.82
CA GLY A 315 31.04 16.72 -8.14
C GLY A 315 29.52 16.89 -8.27
N PRO A 316 28.97 16.82 -9.49
CA PRO A 316 27.53 16.83 -9.69
C PRO A 316 26.89 15.53 -9.16
N THR A 317 25.64 15.63 -8.72
CA THR A 317 24.83 14.47 -8.31
C THR A 317 24.39 13.67 -9.54
N ARG A 318 24.81 12.41 -9.68
CA ARG A 318 24.47 11.51 -10.78
C ARG A 318 23.09 10.90 -10.63
N ASN A 319 22.43 10.58 -11.76
CA ASN A 319 21.09 10.01 -11.81
C ASN A 319 20.14 10.79 -10.89
N TYR A 320 20.13 12.10 -11.10
CA TYR A 320 19.43 13.06 -10.27
C TYR A 320 17.94 13.07 -10.61
N ILE A 321 17.10 13.09 -9.57
CA ILE A 321 15.67 13.33 -9.68
C ILE A 321 15.41 14.61 -8.88
N GLN A 322 14.86 15.63 -9.54
CA GLN A 322 14.50 16.89 -8.89
C GLN A 322 13.15 16.70 -8.20
N TRP A 323 12.97 17.26 -7.01
CA TRP A 323 11.65 17.31 -6.39
C TRP A 323 10.98 18.65 -6.68
N LEU A 324 9.71 18.60 -7.09
CA LEU A 324 8.83 19.74 -7.32
C LEU A 324 7.63 19.60 -6.40
N ASN A 325 7.41 20.54 -5.49
CA ASN A 325 6.29 20.51 -4.55
C ASN A 325 5.20 21.49 -5.00
N PHE A 326 4.24 20.99 -5.78
CA PHE A 326 3.03 21.65 -6.25
C PHE A 326 1.91 21.70 -5.20
N GLY A 327 2.00 20.89 -4.14
CA GLY A 327 1.17 20.94 -2.96
C GLY A 327 1.62 21.99 -1.95
N THR A 328 1.13 21.87 -0.72
CA THR A 328 1.57 22.71 0.39
C THR A 328 2.36 21.89 1.41
N GLU A 329 3.64 22.24 1.56
CA GLU A 329 4.36 22.05 2.82
C GLU A 329 4.56 23.44 3.40
N VAL A 330 3.56 23.89 4.15
CA VAL A 330 3.61 25.18 4.83
C VAL A 330 4.36 24.94 6.13
N THR A 331 5.46 25.66 6.38
CA THR A 331 6.03 25.64 7.73
C THR A 331 4.94 26.05 8.73
N ILE A 332 4.99 25.56 9.97
CA ILE A 332 3.98 25.83 11.02
C ILE A 332 3.72 27.35 11.20
N GLU A 333 4.62 28.19 10.72
CA GLU A 333 4.58 29.65 10.80
C GLU A 333 3.85 30.36 9.64
N GLU A 334 3.60 29.73 8.49
CA GLU A 334 2.84 30.37 7.39
C GLU A 334 1.37 29.91 7.36
N GLU A 335 0.47 30.81 6.97
CA GLU A 335 -0.95 30.52 6.88
C GLU A 335 -1.21 29.50 5.77
N THR A 336 -2.05 28.49 6.04
CA THR A 336 -2.49 27.53 5.01
C THR A 336 -3.11 28.28 3.84
N PRO A 337 -2.67 28.04 2.59
CA PRO A 337 -3.24 28.70 1.43
C PRO A 337 -4.74 28.44 1.29
N ASN A 338 -5.48 29.46 0.86
CA ASN A 338 -6.94 29.38 0.68
C ASN A 338 -7.36 28.44 -0.47
N TRP A 339 -6.42 28.00 -1.30
CA TRP A 339 -6.64 27.09 -2.43
C TRP A 339 -6.50 25.61 -2.05
N VAL A 340 -6.53 25.25 -0.77
CA VAL A 340 -6.55 23.84 -0.33
C VAL A 340 -7.99 23.33 -0.25
N LEU A 341 -8.24 22.07 -0.63
CA LEU A 341 -9.57 21.46 -0.50
C LEU A 341 -10.04 21.46 0.96
N GLN A 342 -11.34 21.64 1.19
CA GLN A 342 -11.91 21.78 2.52
C GLN A 342 -13.17 20.94 2.69
N ASP A 343 -13.35 20.36 3.88
CA ASP A 343 -14.61 19.76 4.27
C ASP A 343 -15.68 20.82 4.63
N HIS A 344 -16.87 20.36 4.97
CA HIS A 344 -17.99 21.23 5.31
C HIS A 344 -17.75 22.14 6.52
N ILE A 345 -16.90 21.76 7.48
CA ILE A 345 -16.58 22.61 8.65
C ILE A 345 -15.35 23.50 8.43
N GLY A 346 -14.66 23.37 7.30
CA GLY A 346 -13.51 24.19 6.92
C GLY A 346 -12.16 23.53 7.22
N THR A 347 -12.16 22.26 7.58
CA THR A 347 -10.93 21.49 7.76
C THR A 347 -10.33 21.16 6.41
N THR A 348 -9.03 21.44 6.25
CA THR A 348 -8.29 21.18 5.02
C THR A 348 -8.09 19.69 4.79
N PHE A 349 -8.06 19.25 3.53
CA PHE A 349 -7.77 17.86 3.21
C PHE A 349 -6.28 17.56 3.31
N GLY A 350 -5.87 16.89 4.39
CA GLY A 350 -4.48 16.55 4.71
C GLY A 350 -4.05 17.07 6.07
N ALA A 351 -2.79 16.85 6.43
CA ALA A 351 -2.27 17.31 7.71
C ALA A 351 -2.05 18.83 7.70
N ASN A 352 -2.32 19.52 8.80
CA ASN A 352 -2.07 20.96 8.87
C ASN A 352 -0.59 21.25 8.62
N GLY A 353 -0.30 22.06 7.59
CA GLY A 353 1.06 22.46 7.21
C GLY A 353 1.85 21.43 6.38
N ALA A 354 1.33 20.23 6.12
CA ALA A 354 2.03 19.27 5.26
C ALA A 354 1.05 18.34 4.55
N HIS A 355 1.41 17.88 3.34
CA HIS A 355 0.66 16.85 2.63
C HIS A 355 -0.80 17.25 2.28
N GLN A 356 -1.13 18.54 2.21
CA GLN A 356 -2.50 18.96 1.96
C GLN A 356 -2.83 18.97 0.47
N PHE A 357 -4.00 18.45 0.09
CA PHE A 357 -4.43 18.36 -1.29
C PHE A 357 -4.98 19.71 -1.81
N PRO A 358 -4.45 20.25 -2.92
CA PRO A 358 -4.92 21.51 -3.47
C PRO A 358 -6.30 21.37 -4.09
N ASP A 359 -7.07 22.46 -4.11
CA ASP A 359 -8.22 22.63 -4.98
C ASP A 359 -7.72 22.86 -6.42
N PRO A 360 -7.82 21.87 -7.31
CA PRO A 360 -7.24 21.98 -8.64
C PRO A 360 -8.02 22.92 -9.56
N PHE A 361 -9.17 23.43 -9.11
CA PHE A 361 -10.00 24.39 -9.83
C PHE A 361 -9.73 25.84 -9.41
N ASP A 362 -8.91 26.05 -8.38
CA ASP A 362 -8.53 27.38 -7.94
C ASP A 362 -7.45 27.97 -8.85
N ALA A 363 -7.70 29.16 -9.38
CA ALA A 363 -6.80 29.83 -10.32
C ALA A 363 -5.44 30.18 -9.69
N ALA A 364 -5.40 30.51 -8.40
CA ALA A 364 -4.15 30.84 -7.71
C ALA A 364 -3.26 29.60 -7.55
N TRP A 365 -3.85 28.43 -7.30
CA TRP A 365 -3.09 27.17 -7.32
C TRP A 365 -2.57 26.85 -8.71
N GLN A 366 -3.42 26.97 -9.74
CA GLN A 366 -2.99 26.75 -11.12
C GLN A 366 -1.81 27.66 -11.49
N ASP A 367 -1.89 28.96 -11.21
CA ASP A 367 -0.80 29.92 -11.44
C ASP A 367 0.48 29.54 -10.67
N TYR A 368 0.34 29.13 -9.41
CA TYR A 368 1.45 28.66 -8.58
C TYR A 368 2.18 27.47 -9.22
N VAL A 369 1.43 26.47 -9.69
CA VAL A 369 1.98 25.25 -10.31
C VAL A 369 2.81 25.57 -11.55
N TYR A 370 2.30 26.41 -12.45
CA TYR A 370 3.04 26.82 -13.66
C TYR A 370 4.27 27.68 -13.32
N GLN A 371 4.16 28.60 -12.35
CA GLN A 371 5.29 29.41 -11.91
C GLN A 371 6.39 28.56 -11.27
N LEU A 372 6.03 27.61 -10.40
CA LEU A 372 6.99 26.72 -9.75
C LEU A 372 7.74 25.88 -10.78
N ALA A 373 7.03 25.27 -11.73
CA ALA A 373 7.66 24.48 -12.80
C ALA A 373 8.66 25.32 -13.60
N ASN A 374 8.22 26.49 -14.08
CA ASN A 374 9.07 27.40 -14.86
C ASN A 374 10.32 27.88 -14.09
N ASN A 375 10.19 28.13 -12.79
CA ASN A 375 11.30 28.61 -11.96
C ASN A 375 12.28 27.50 -11.53
N SER A 376 11.85 26.23 -11.59
CA SER A 376 12.62 25.09 -11.06
C SER A 376 13.39 24.31 -12.13
N MET A 377 13.31 24.71 -13.40
CA MET A 377 13.85 23.97 -14.55
C MET A 377 14.83 24.80 -15.39
N PRO A 378 15.97 25.23 -14.83
CA PRO A 378 16.95 25.98 -15.61
C PRO A 378 17.56 25.11 -16.73
N GLU A 379 17.88 25.72 -17.86
CA GLU A 379 18.42 25.06 -19.07
C GLU A 379 19.58 24.10 -18.76
N TRP A 380 20.54 24.54 -17.94
CA TRP A 380 21.70 23.72 -17.55
C TRP A 380 21.33 22.40 -16.87
N LEU A 381 20.18 22.33 -16.19
CA LEU A 381 19.68 21.10 -15.54
C LEU A 381 19.06 20.17 -16.58
N LEU A 382 18.28 20.72 -17.51
CA LEU A 382 17.58 19.98 -18.56
C LEU A 382 18.55 19.32 -19.55
N GLU A 383 19.67 19.97 -19.86
CA GLU A 383 20.72 19.44 -20.74
C GLU A 383 21.53 18.28 -20.12
N ARG A 384 21.37 18.01 -18.82
CA ARG A 384 22.15 16.97 -18.15
C ARG A 384 21.74 15.57 -18.59
N GLU A 385 22.74 14.78 -18.96
CA GLU A 385 22.58 13.37 -19.33
C GLU A 385 22.20 12.48 -18.14
N ASP A 386 22.59 12.89 -16.94
CA ASP A 386 22.36 12.20 -15.68
C ASP A 386 21.18 12.78 -14.89
N PHE A 387 20.35 13.61 -15.53
CA PHE A 387 19.08 14.06 -14.99
C PHE A 387 17.94 13.15 -15.47
N LEU A 388 17.32 12.46 -14.52
CA LEU A 388 16.30 11.45 -14.79
C LEU A 388 14.91 12.08 -14.97
N GLY A 389 14.60 13.11 -14.17
CA GLY A 389 13.30 13.77 -14.18
C GLY A 389 12.86 14.24 -12.80
N TYR A 390 11.57 14.17 -12.51
CA TYR A 390 10.96 14.87 -11.37
C TYR A 390 10.15 13.94 -10.48
N TRP A 391 10.30 14.09 -9.16
CA TRP A 391 9.24 13.77 -8.20
C TRP A 391 8.27 14.94 -8.16
N THR A 392 6.96 14.69 -8.31
CA THR A 392 5.93 15.73 -8.15
C THR A 392 5.26 15.54 -6.79
N ASP A 393 5.37 16.47 -5.85
CA ASP A 393 4.83 16.39 -4.47
C ASP A 393 5.36 15.24 -3.62
N ASN A 394 4.87 15.14 -2.37
CA ASN A 394 5.19 14.07 -1.43
C ASN A 394 4.01 13.76 -0.50
N GLU A 395 3.51 12.52 -0.54
CA GLU A 395 2.49 11.98 0.36
C GLU A 395 1.21 12.83 0.45
N MET A 396 0.85 13.54 -0.61
CA MET A 396 -0.39 14.33 -0.67
C MET A 396 -1.58 13.50 -0.23
N ALA A 397 -2.47 14.10 0.57
CA ALA A 397 -3.61 13.40 1.12
C ALA A 397 -4.43 12.71 0.04
N TYR A 398 -4.68 11.42 0.23
CA TYR A 398 -5.58 10.60 -0.58
C TYR A 398 -6.61 9.95 0.35
N GLY A 399 -7.72 9.49 -0.23
CA GLY A 399 -8.84 8.98 0.54
C GLY A 399 -10.16 9.49 -0.02
N PRO A 400 -11.16 9.76 0.83
CA PRO A 400 -12.50 10.17 0.39
C PRO A 400 -12.53 11.66 0.01
N VAL A 401 -11.91 12.03 -1.11
CA VAL A 401 -11.74 13.44 -1.55
C VAL A 401 -13.08 14.12 -1.76
N TYR A 402 -14.12 13.36 -2.14
CA TYR A 402 -15.48 13.87 -2.28
C TYR A 402 -16.07 14.49 -1.00
N LYS A 403 -15.49 14.24 0.19
CA LYS A 403 -15.89 14.90 1.44
C LYS A 403 -15.34 16.33 1.56
N TYR A 404 -14.36 16.69 0.74
CA TYR A 404 -13.61 17.94 0.80
C TYR A 404 -13.93 18.91 -0.36
N VAL A 405 -15.14 18.83 -0.89
CA VAL A 405 -15.61 19.62 -2.03
C VAL A 405 -16.04 21.05 -1.68
N TYR A 406 -15.76 21.54 -0.46
CA TYR A 406 -16.32 22.79 0.08
C TYR A 406 -15.41 24.00 0.01
N SER A 407 -14.22 23.88 -0.57
CA SER A 407 -13.43 25.05 -0.99
C SER A 407 -14.21 25.87 -2.02
N GLU A 408 -13.90 27.17 -2.12
CA GLU A 408 -14.69 28.10 -2.93
C GLU A 408 -14.76 27.67 -4.40
N ALA A 409 -13.63 27.33 -5.01
CA ALA A 409 -13.60 26.91 -6.41
C ALA A 409 -14.26 25.52 -6.60
N CYS A 410 -13.92 24.52 -5.78
CA CYS A 410 -14.44 23.17 -5.92
C CYS A 410 -15.97 23.09 -5.72
N SER A 411 -16.53 23.79 -4.74
CA SER A 411 -17.97 23.77 -4.48
C SER A 411 -18.78 24.39 -5.63
N ARG A 412 -18.25 25.47 -6.23
CA ARG A 412 -18.80 26.07 -7.44
C ARG A 412 -18.73 25.09 -8.62
N VAL A 413 -17.57 24.48 -8.86
CA VAL A 413 -17.39 23.53 -9.97
C VAL A 413 -18.27 22.28 -9.80
N LEU A 414 -18.49 21.79 -8.58
CA LEU A 414 -19.44 20.70 -8.31
C LEU A 414 -20.85 21.08 -8.77
N THR A 415 -21.33 22.28 -8.40
CA THR A 415 -22.66 22.74 -8.81
C THR A 415 -22.78 22.92 -10.33
N GLU A 416 -21.75 23.45 -10.98
CA GLU A 416 -21.71 23.59 -12.44
C GLU A 416 -21.74 22.22 -13.13
N TRP A 417 -20.93 21.27 -12.64
CA TRP A 417 -20.84 19.91 -13.15
C TRP A 417 -22.15 19.14 -13.04
N LEU A 418 -22.85 19.23 -11.90
CA LEU A 418 -24.17 18.63 -11.70
C LEU A 418 -25.22 19.17 -12.70
N GLN A 419 -25.07 20.42 -13.12
CA GLN A 419 -25.91 21.08 -14.14
C GLN A 419 -25.44 20.81 -15.58
N GLY A 420 -24.32 20.10 -15.78
CA GLY A 420 -23.75 19.84 -17.10
C GLY A 420 -22.89 20.96 -17.67
N ASN A 421 -22.57 21.99 -16.87
CA ASN A 421 -21.61 23.01 -17.27
C ASN A 421 -20.19 22.54 -16.96
N LEU A 422 -19.40 22.30 -18.01
CA LEU A 422 -18.04 21.75 -17.90
C LEU A 422 -16.94 22.81 -18.14
N THR A 423 -17.27 24.11 -18.19
CA THR A 423 -16.31 25.16 -18.57
C THR A 423 -15.11 25.30 -17.65
N SER A 424 -15.26 24.98 -16.36
CA SER A 424 -14.17 25.01 -15.38
C SER A 424 -13.41 23.67 -15.26
N LEU A 425 -13.79 22.66 -16.04
CA LEU A 425 -13.14 21.35 -16.02
C LEU A 425 -12.12 21.22 -17.13
N VAL A 426 -11.12 20.38 -16.89
CA VAL A 426 -10.11 20.05 -17.90
C VAL A 426 -10.71 19.21 -19.03
N SER A 427 -10.03 19.22 -20.19
CA SER A 427 -10.47 18.47 -21.36
C SER A 427 -10.66 16.98 -21.03
N GLY A 428 -11.73 16.38 -21.56
CA GLY A 428 -12.07 14.97 -21.35
C GLY A 428 -12.92 14.68 -20.11
N ALA A 429 -13.27 15.71 -19.33
CA ALA A 429 -14.22 15.61 -18.22
C ALA A 429 -15.54 14.97 -18.63
N LYS A 430 -16.13 14.20 -17.71
CA LYS A 430 -17.42 13.52 -17.93
C LYS A 430 -18.54 14.31 -17.26
N ILE A 431 -19.77 14.13 -17.75
CA ILE A 431 -20.98 14.57 -17.04
C ILE A 431 -21.31 13.59 -15.91
N PRO A 432 -22.25 13.90 -14.99
CA PRO A 432 -22.70 12.94 -14.00
C PRO A 432 -23.14 11.61 -14.63
N PRO A 433 -22.79 10.46 -14.02
CA PRO A 433 -22.99 9.13 -14.62
C PRO A 433 -24.43 8.84 -15.07
N ASN A 434 -25.39 9.48 -14.39
CA ASN A 434 -26.81 9.25 -14.59
C ASN A 434 -27.54 10.47 -15.17
N GLY A 435 -26.80 11.34 -15.87
CA GLY A 435 -27.33 12.56 -16.46
C GLY A 435 -27.27 13.76 -15.53
N VAL A 436 -27.36 14.93 -16.15
CA VAL A 436 -27.34 16.24 -15.48
C VAL A 436 -28.70 16.52 -14.83
N TYR A 437 -28.71 17.45 -13.90
CA TYR A 437 -29.91 17.89 -13.19
C TYR A 437 -30.28 19.31 -13.65
N GLU A 438 -31.47 19.49 -14.21
CA GLU A 438 -31.94 20.80 -14.67
C GLU A 438 -32.37 21.67 -13.48
N THR A 439 -32.88 21.04 -12.42
CA THR A 439 -33.36 21.73 -11.22
C THR A 439 -32.82 21.13 -9.92
N ILE A 440 -32.70 21.95 -8.87
CA ILE A 440 -32.32 21.47 -7.53
C ILE A 440 -33.32 20.46 -6.97
N GLY A 441 -34.59 20.53 -7.38
CA GLY A 441 -35.63 19.57 -6.98
C GLY A 441 -35.38 18.17 -7.53
N GLU A 442 -34.87 18.06 -8.75
CA GLU A 442 -34.48 16.78 -9.35
C GLU A 442 -33.29 16.16 -8.62
N LEU A 443 -32.28 16.97 -8.28
CA LEU A 443 -31.14 16.52 -7.48
C LEU A 443 -31.60 16.01 -6.11
N ASN A 444 -32.41 16.80 -5.39
CA ASN A 444 -32.95 16.44 -4.09
C ASN A 444 -33.68 15.10 -4.14
N LEU A 445 -34.56 14.90 -5.13
CA LEU A 445 -35.28 13.64 -5.31
C LEU A 445 -34.33 12.48 -5.60
N ALA A 446 -33.33 12.69 -6.44
CA ALA A 446 -32.41 11.64 -6.88
C ALA A 446 -31.45 11.22 -5.76
N TRP A 447 -30.94 12.17 -4.97
CA TRP A 447 -30.03 11.91 -3.86
C TRP A 447 -30.73 11.44 -2.58
N SER A 448 -32.04 11.69 -2.43
CA SER A 448 -32.78 11.22 -1.25
C SER A 448 -32.92 9.69 -1.25
N SER A 449 -32.73 9.08 -0.09
CA SER A 449 -32.82 7.64 0.14
C SER A 449 -33.46 7.35 1.50
N ASN A 450 -33.55 6.08 1.90
CA ASN A 450 -34.03 5.71 3.24
C ASN A 450 -33.13 6.23 4.37
N TRP A 451 -31.90 6.65 4.06
CA TRP A 451 -30.95 7.15 5.03
C TRP A 451 -31.11 8.66 5.28
N HIS A 452 -31.54 9.41 4.27
CA HIS A 452 -31.64 10.85 4.35
C HIS A 452 -32.47 11.44 3.21
N THR A 453 -33.18 12.53 3.52
CA THR A 453 -33.93 13.32 2.55
C THR A 453 -33.21 14.65 2.33
N TYR A 454 -32.67 14.85 1.13
CA TYR A 454 -32.06 16.11 0.72
C TYR A 454 -33.13 17.13 0.34
N SER A 455 -32.99 18.36 0.83
CA SER A 455 -33.98 19.44 0.58
C SER A 455 -33.32 20.79 0.34
N TYR A 456 -32.34 20.85 -0.55
CA TYR A 456 -31.69 22.10 -0.93
C TYR A 456 -32.68 23.05 -1.60
N SER A 457 -32.69 24.31 -1.15
CA SER A 457 -33.58 25.36 -1.69
C SER A 457 -33.07 25.99 -3.00
N SER A 458 -31.78 25.86 -3.29
CA SER A 458 -31.09 26.40 -4.47
C SER A 458 -29.75 25.69 -4.66
N TRP A 459 -29.11 25.88 -5.83
CA TRP A 459 -27.74 25.42 -6.07
C TRP A 459 -26.73 26.06 -5.11
N GLN A 460 -26.91 27.32 -4.74
CA GLN A 460 -26.07 28.00 -3.74
C GLN A 460 -26.21 27.38 -2.35
N ASN A 461 -27.39 26.84 -2.02
CA ASN A 461 -27.59 26.16 -0.75
C ASN A 461 -26.83 24.82 -0.66
N LEU A 462 -26.57 24.15 -1.78
CA LEU A 462 -25.67 22.98 -1.81
C LEU A 462 -24.22 23.35 -1.43
N GLN A 463 -23.80 24.58 -1.74
CA GLN A 463 -22.46 25.10 -1.37
C GLN A 463 -22.40 25.55 0.10
N SER A 464 -23.55 25.80 0.75
CA SER A 464 -23.61 26.59 1.99
C SER A 464 -23.20 25.85 3.27
N ARG A 465 -22.52 24.70 3.18
CA ARG A 465 -21.97 23.87 4.29
C ARG A 465 -22.96 23.36 5.36
N ASN A 466 -24.19 23.90 5.39
CA ASN A 466 -25.21 23.66 6.42
C ASN A 466 -25.85 22.27 6.37
N ASP A 467 -26.00 21.68 5.17
CA ASP A 467 -26.48 20.31 4.97
C ASP A 467 -25.50 19.57 4.03
N PRO A 468 -24.39 19.05 4.58
CA PRO A 468 -23.32 18.51 3.76
C PRO A 468 -23.72 17.22 3.03
N VAL A 469 -23.15 17.02 1.86
CA VAL A 469 -23.27 15.79 1.08
C VAL A 469 -22.54 14.69 1.82
N ARG A 470 -23.23 13.57 2.11
CA ARG A 470 -22.69 12.42 2.83
C ARG A 470 -23.30 11.15 2.26
N ILE A 471 -22.46 10.15 2.04
CA ILE A 471 -22.90 8.81 1.66
C ILE A 471 -23.19 8.08 2.97
N ARG A 472 -24.47 7.90 3.29
CA ARG A 472 -24.89 7.40 4.62
C ARG A 472 -25.11 5.90 4.68
N GLY A 473 -25.11 5.23 3.53
CA GLY A 473 -25.32 3.79 3.42
C GLY A 473 -24.72 3.22 2.14
N TRP A 474 -24.41 1.93 2.14
CA TRP A 474 -23.88 1.22 0.96
C TRP A 474 -24.82 1.28 -0.26
N ASN A 475 -26.12 1.46 -0.04
CA ASN A 475 -27.15 1.61 -1.07
C ASN A 475 -27.61 3.07 -1.26
N ASP A 476 -26.91 4.07 -0.72
CA ASP A 476 -27.10 5.51 -1.00
C ASP A 476 -26.59 5.86 -2.42
N THR A 477 -27.14 5.13 -3.39
CA THR A 477 -26.47 4.79 -4.64
C THR A 477 -26.25 6.01 -5.52
N ARG A 478 -27.23 6.90 -5.58
CA ARG A 478 -27.18 8.04 -6.50
C ARG A 478 -26.18 9.10 -6.07
N VAL A 479 -26.23 9.51 -4.81
CA VAL A 479 -25.24 10.46 -4.25
C VAL A 479 -23.85 9.85 -4.26
N MET A 480 -23.70 8.56 -3.94
CA MET A 480 -22.42 7.86 -4.02
C MET A 480 -21.83 7.89 -5.44
N GLN A 481 -22.63 7.55 -6.46
CA GLN A 481 -22.17 7.53 -7.85
C GLN A 481 -21.76 8.92 -8.33
N ASP A 482 -22.55 9.95 -8.03
CA ASP A 482 -22.23 11.32 -8.44
C ASP A 482 -20.98 11.84 -7.72
N MET A 483 -20.86 11.61 -6.41
CA MET A 483 -19.71 12.08 -5.62
C MET A 483 -18.41 11.34 -5.97
N TYR A 484 -18.46 10.02 -6.21
CA TYR A 484 -17.29 9.28 -6.71
C TYR A 484 -16.92 9.68 -8.14
N ALA A 485 -17.89 10.02 -8.99
CA ALA A 485 -17.59 10.53 -10.33
C ALA A 485 -16.98 11.94 -10.28
N PHE A 486 -17.46 12.81 -9.39
CA PHE A 486 -16.88 14.14 -9.23
C PHE A 486 -15.48 14.10 -8.60
N GLU A 487 -15.23 13.20 -7.64
CA GLU A 487 -13.88 12.91 -7.12
C GLU A 487 -12.89 12.63 -8.26
N ARG A 488 -13.30 11.87 -9.29
CA ARG A 488 -12.46 11.61 -10.46
C ARG A 488 -12.15 12.88 -11.25
N GLU A 489 -13.06 13.86 -11.31
CA GLU A 489 -12.79 15.13 -12.00
C GLU A 489 -11.82 16.02 -11.21
N ILE A 490 -11.83 15.96 -9.87
CA ILE A 490 -10.81 16.59 -9.01
C ILE A 490 -9.42 16.00 -9.34
N TYR A 491 -9.27 14.68 -9.27
CA TYR A 491 -7.98 14.03 -9.57
C TYR A 491 -7.54 14.26 -11.02
N ARG A 492 -8.46 14.28 -11.98
CA ARG A 492 -8.15 14.57 -13.38
C ARG A 492 -7.56 15.97 -13.53
N ALA A 493 -8.15 16.97 -12.89
CA ALA A 493 -7.65 18.33 -12.93
C ALA A 493 -6.26 18.44 -12.27
N TYR A 494 -6.07 17.82 -11.10
CA TYR A 494 -4.77 17.77 -10.44
C TYR A 494 -3.67 17.15 -11.34
N CYS A 495 -3.91 15.95 -11.86
CA CYS A 495 -2.95 15.25 -12.73
C CYS A 495 -2.64 16.09 -13.99
N TYR A 496 -3.67 16.69 -14.60
CA TYR A 496 -3.50 17.53 -15.77
C TYR A 496 -2.59 18.73 -15.49
N HIS A 497 -2.89 19.53 -14.44
CA HIS A 497 -2.12 20.74 -14.16
C HIS A 497 -0.66 20.44 -13.82
N VAL A 498 -0.40 19.42 -13.00
CA VAL A 498 0.95 19.00 -12.64
C VAL A 498 1.76 18.56 -13.87
N ILE A 499 1.23 17.64 -14.68
CA ILE A 499 1.94 17.10 -15.85
C ILE A 499 2.12 18.18 -16.92
N HIS A 500 1.08 18.98 -17.16
CA HIS A 500 1.11 20.00 -18.20
C HIS A 500 2.07 21.14 -17.85
N ALA A 501 2.14 21.56 -16.59
CA ALA A 501 3.10 22.58 -16.16
C ALA A 501 4.55 22.13 -16.38
N VAL A 502 4.87 20.88 -16.03
CA VAL A 502 6.21 20.32 -16.27
C VAL A 502 6.54 20.27 -17.77
N LYS A 503 5.65 19.72 -18.60
CA LYS A 503 5.87 19.63 -20.05
C LYS A 503 6.00 21.00 -20.71
N THR A 504 5.16 21.96 -20.30
CA THR A 504 5.22 23.34 -20.81
C THR A 504 6.55 24.01 -20.50
N ALA A 505 7.07 23.81 -19.28
CA ALA A 505 8.37 24.34 -18.89
C ALA A 505 9.52 23.72 -19.71
N GLU A 506 9.49 22.40 -19.95
CA GLU A 506 10.50 21.74 -20.80
C GLU A 506 10.42 22.17 -22.27
N ASP A 507 9.21 22.32 -22.80
CA ASP A 507 8.95 22.78 -24.17
C ASP A 507 9.48 24.21 -24.40
N ALA A 508 9.37 25.07 -23.39
CA ALA A 508 9.91 26.44 -23.44
C ALA A 508 11.44 26.47 -23.64
N HIS A 509 12.14 25.40 -23.26
CA HIS A 509 13.58 25.22 -23.45
C HIS A 509 13.92 24.35 -24.68
N ASN A 510 12.93 23.80 -25.39
CA ASN A 510 13.14 22.90 -26.54
C ASN A 510 14.09 21.73 -26.19
N THR A 511 13.91 21.14 -25.01
CA THR A 511 14.69 19.98 -24.54
C THR A 511 13.84 18.71 -24.56
N PRO A 512 14.46 17.51 -24.69
CA PRO A 512 13.69 16.27 -24.62
C PRO A 512 13.04 16.09 -23.25
N HIS A 513 11.80 15.62 -23.24
CA HIS A 513 11.06 15.39 -22.00
C HIS A 513 11.77 14.42 -21.05
N LYS A 514 11.76 14.77 -19.76
CA LYS A 514 12.26 13.91 -18.68
C LYS A 514 11.11 13.13 -18.06
N LEU A 515 11.45 12.13 -17.24
CA LEU A 515 10.46 11.29 -16.57
C LEU A 515 9.69 12.09 -15.51
N ILE A 516 8.36 12.02 -15.53
CA ILE A 516 7.51 12.61 -14.51
C ILE A 516 7.01 11.51 -13.58
N ILE A 517 7.41 11.57 -12.31
CA ILE A 517 7.07 10.59 -11.28
C ILE A 517 6.00 11.18 -10.37
N SER A 518 4.91 10.45 -10.14
CA SER A 518 3.78 10.90 -9.32
C SER A 518 4.13 11.17 -7.84
N ASN A 519 3.12 11.61 -7.07
CA ASN A 519 3.23 12.17 -5.72
C ASN A 519 3.57 11.28 -4.54
N ARG A 520 4.49 10.33 -4.74
CA ARG A 520 5.07 9.51 -3.66
C ARG A 520 3.98 9.08 -2.68
N ILE A 521 2.92 8.50 -3.24
CA ILE A 521 1.66 8.21 -2.55
C ILE A 521 1.99 7.40 -1.29
N ALA A 522 1.64 7.88 -0.10
CA ALA A 522 1.79 7.06 1.09
C ALA A 522 0.89 5.83 0.92
N TYR A 523 1.39 4.65 1.28
CA TYR A 523 0.67 3.41 1.03
C TYR A 523 0.90 2.42 2.16
N ASP A 524 -0.17 2.20 2.93
CA ASP A 524 -0.17 1.33 4.10
C ASP A 524 -0.63 -0.11 3.78
N GLY A 525 -0.76 -0.45 2.50
CA GLY A 525 -1.24 -1.76 2.07
C GLY A 525 -2.75 -1.79 1.79
N PRO A 526 -3.31 -3.01 1.63
CA PRO A 526 -4.72 -3.17 1.33
C PRO A 526 -5.58 -2.68 2.50
N GLY A 527 -6.65 -1.96 2.21
CA GLY A 527 -7.52 -1.32 3.20
C GLY A 527 -8.43 -0.25 2.60
N TYR A 528 -9.11 0.52 3.45
CA TYR A 528 -10.05 1.56 3.00
C TYR A 528 -9.40 2.56 2.03
N TYR A 529 -8.22 3.10 2.38
CA TYR A 529 -7.56 4.09 1.53
C TYR A 529 -7.07 3.52 0.18
N SER A 530 -6.57 2.28 0.15
CA SER A 530 -6.23 1.61 -1.12
C SER A 530 -7.44 1.45 -2.04
N LYS A 531 -8.64 1.22 -1.48
CA LYS A 531 -9.90 1.16 -2.24
C LYS A 531 -10.28 2.52 -2.81
N CYS A 532 -10.04 3.60 -2.06
CA CYS A 532 -10.19 4.96 -2.58
C CYS A 532 -9.24 5.22 -3.76
N LEU A 533 -7.96 4.83 -3.63
CA LEU A 533 -6.99 4.93 -4.73
C LEU A 533 -7.45 4.14 -5.97
N LYS A 534 -7.90 2.89 -5.82
CA LYS A 534 -8.41 2.07 -6.94
C LYS A 534 -9.51 2.75 -7.75
N ARG A 535 -10.31 3.65 -7.16
CA ARG A 535 -11.35 4.41 -7.88
C ARG A 535 -10.78 5.47 -8.82
N VAL A 536 -9.53 5.89 -8.66
CA VAL A 536 -8.95 7.06 -9.35
C VAL A 536 -7.60 6.78 -10.02
N MET A 537 -6.91 5.70 -9.68
CA MET A 537 -5.53 5.46 -10.14
C MET A 537 -5.38 5.36 -11.66
N ASP A 538 -6.41 4.98 -12.41
CA ASP A 538 -6.35 5.00 -13.88
C ASP A 538 -6.08 6.40 -14.45
N LEU A 539 -6.44 7.46 -13.72
CA LEU A 539 -6.17 8.86 -14.11
C LEU A 539 -4.69 9.24 -14.03
N PHE A 540 -3.90 8.49 -13.25
CA PHE A 540 -2.45 8.71 -13.12
C PHE A 540 -1.65 8.05 -14.24
N SER A 541 -2.31 7.44 -15.23
CA SER A 541 -1.65 6.77 -16.37
C SER A 541 -0.84 7.71 -17.27
N ASP A 542 -1.00 9.03 -17.13
CA ASP A 542 -0.24 10.04 -17.88
C ASP A 542 1.13 10.35 -17.26
N PHE A 543 1.36 9.97 -15.99
CA PHE A 543 2.70 9.95 -15.41
C PHE A 543 3.53 8.83 -16.04
N ASP A 544 4.85 9.02 -16.09
CA ASP A 544 5.75 7.99 -16.62
C ASP A 544 5.96 6.86 -15.61
N ILE A 545 6.05 7.22 -14.32
CA ILE A 545 6.26 6.31 -13.21
C ILE A 545 5.31 6.69 -12.06
N ILE A 546 4.73 5.68 -11.41
CA ILE A 546 3.97 5.89 -10.17
C ILE A 546 4.94 5.84 -8.98
N GLY A 547 5.11 6.97 -8.31
CA GLY A 547 5.88 7.08 -7.07
C GLY A 547 5.03 6.72 -5.86
N ILE A 548 5.55 5.84 -4.99
CA ILE A 548 4.85 5.35 -3.79
C ILE A 548 5.80 5.34 -2.59
N ASN A 549 5.36 5.80 -1.43
CA ASN A 549 6.03 5.56 -0.16
C ASN A 549 5.36 4.35 0.51
N ALA A 550 6.08 3.23 0.58
CA ALA A 550 5.52 1.93 0.94
C ALA A 550 6.33 1.33 2.10
N TYR A 551 5.85 1.48 3.32
CA TYR A 551 6.50 0.90 4.51
C TYR A 551 5.88 -0.48 4.83
N PRO A 552 6.66 -1.46 5.35
CA PRO A 552 6.17 -2.80 5.67
C PRO A 552 5.38 -2.83 6.99
N ASP A 553 4.39 -1.96 7.10
CA ASP A 553 3.55 -1.74 8.29
C ASP A 553 2.40 -2.74 8.37
N TYR A 554 2.06 -3.32 7.22
CA TYR A 554 0.91 -4.19 7.07
C TYR A 554 1.21 -5.60 7.61
N ASN A 555 0.37 -6.06 8.55
CA ASN A 555 0.40 -7.38 9.21
C ASN A 555 1.71 -7.76 9.94
N ARG A 556 2.41 -6.79 10.55
CA ARG A 556 3.58 -6.95 11.45
C ARG A 556 4.80 -7.68 10.90
N MET A 557 4.77 -8.22 9.68
CA MET A 557 5.98 -8.74 9.03
C MET A 557 6.88 -7.56 8.63
N ARG A 558 7.62 -7.03 9.61
CA ARG A 558 8.46 -5.83 9.45
C ARG A 558 9.70 -6.08 8.60
N THR A 559 10.02 -7.35 8.32
CA THR A 559 11.19 -7.74 7.53
C THR A 559 10.91 -7.90 6.04
N HIS A 560 9.64 -7.92 5.59
CA HIS A 560 9.28 -8.11 4.19
C HIS A 560 7.81 -7.75 3.97
N TYR A 561 7.42 -7.41 2.74
CA TYR A 561 6.01 -7.28 2.40
C TYR A 561 5.36 -8.66 2.36
N ILE A 562 4.19 -8.80 2.95
CA ILE A 562 3.40 -10.02 2.80
C ILE A 562 2.76 -10.10 1.42
N ARG A 563 2.27 -11.28 1.05
CA ARG A 563 1.71 -11.54 -0.28
C ARG A 563 0.56 -10.61 -0.61
N GLU A 564 -0.35 -10.40 0.32
CA GLU A 564 -1.54 -9.56 0.17
C GLU A 564 -1.14 -8.11 -0.10
N TYR A 565 -0.08 -7.63 0.53
CA TYR A 565 0.45 -6.29 0.29
C TYR A 565 0.95 -6.13 -1.14
N LEU A 566 1.75 -7.09 -1.62
CA LEU A 566 2.29 -7.04 -2.98
C LEU A 566 1.20 -7.23 -4.05
N LEU A 567 0.18 -8.06 -3.78
CA LEU A 567 -0.98 -8.23 -4.66
C LEU A 567 -1.78 -6.94 -4.77
N ASP A 568 -2.06 -6.29 -3.64
CA ASP A 568 -2.80 -5.04 -3.63
C ASP A 568 -2.00 -3.89 -4.25
N LEU A 569 -0.68 -3.86 -4.06
CA LEU A 569 0.21 -2.92 -4.74
C LEU A 569 0.16 -3.10 -6.27
N GLU A 570 0.17 -4.34 -6.76
CA GLU A 570 -0.03 -4.62 -8.19
C GLU A 570 -1.42 -4.19 -8.67
N ASP A 571 -2.48 -4.56 -7.95
CA ASP A 571 -3.86 -4.29 -8.31
C ASP A 571 -4.18 -2.79 -8.29
N THR A 572 -3.77 -2.08 -7.25
CA THR A 572 -4.05 -0.66 -7.03
C THR A 572 -3.33 0.21 -8.03
N PHE A 573 -2.05 -0.06 -8.29
CA PHE A 573 -1.20 0.85 -9.06
C PHE A 573 -0.86 0.31 -10.44
N TYR A 574 -0.26 -0.88 -10.55
CA TYR A 574 0.21 -1.38 -11.85
C TYR A 574 -0.94 -1.76 -12.79
N LYS A 575 -1.97 -2.47 -12.29
CA LYS A 575 -3.07 -2.93 -13.15
C LYS A 575 -3.98 -1.80 -13.61
N THR A 576 -4.16 -0.76 -12.80
CA THR A 576 -4.97 0.43 -13.12
C THR A 576 -4.23 1.37 -14.06
N THR A 577 -2.95 1.67 -13.82
CA THR A 577 -2.18 2.68 -14.59
C THR A 577 -1.44 2.09 -15.79
N LYS A 578 -1.09 0.80 -15.73
CA LYS A 578 -0.12 0.14 -16.62
C LYS A 578 1.28 0.77 -16.63
N ARG A 579 1.60 1.62 -15.64
CA ARG A 579 2.89 2.29 -15.48
C ARG A 579 3.77 1.59 -14.45
N PRO A 580 5.10 1.61 -14.62
CA PRO A 580 6.00 1.08 -13.60
C PRO A 580 5.93 1.89 -12.30
N ILE A 581 6.32 1.25 -11.22
CA ILE A 581 6.29 1.76 -9.85
C ILE A 581 7.73 2.02 -9.38
N ILE A 582 7.94 3.11 -8.67
CA ILE A 582 9.15 3.34 -7.89
C ILE A 582 8.78 3.60 -6.44
N ILE A 583 9.46 2.90 -5.53
CA ILE A 583 9.27 3.13 -4.09
C ILE A 583 10.12 4.32 -3.68
N GLY A 584 9.48 5.47 -3.45
CA GLY A 584 10.12 6.73 -3.06
C GLY A 584 10.62 6.71 -1.62
N GLU A 585 9.96 5.95 -0.74
CA GLU A 585 10.39 5.71 0.64
C GLU A 585 9.96 4.31 1.09
N PHE A 586 10.88 3.65 1.80
CA PHE A 586 10.60 2.53 2.68
C PHE A 586 11.63 2.54 3.80
N GLY A 587 11.33 1.90 4.92
CA GLY A 587 12.24 1.85 6.05
C GLY A 587 11.73 0.95 7.16
N VAL A 588 12.66 0.50 7.98
CA VAL A 588 12.42 -0.33 9.17
C VAL A 588 13.34 0.20 10.25
N ALA A 589 12.86 0.29 11.49
CA ALA A 589 13.66 0.68 12.66
C ALA A 589 14.13 -0.54 13.46
N ALA A 590 15.06 -0.36 14.40
CA ALA A 590 15.47 -1.41 15.34
C ALA A 590 15.42 -0.92 16.80
N ALA A 591 15.06 -1.83 17.71
CA ALA A 591 14.87 -1.55 19.14
C ALA A 591 16.15 -1.70 19.99
N ASP A 592 17.22 -2.30 19.47
CA ASP A 592 18.48 -2.58 20.17
C ASP A 592 19.44 -1.37 20.22
N THR A 593 18.88 -0.16 20.26
CA THR A 593 19.63 1.10 20.36
C THR A 593 18.97 2.02 21.38
N ASP A 594 19.68 3.05 21.84
CA ASP A 594 19.14 4.05 22.77
C ASP A 594 18.18 5.06 22.11
N VAL A 595 17.92 4.93 20.81
CA VAL A 595 16.97 5.78 20.07
C VAL A 595 15.54 5.29 20.36
N PRO A 596 14.66 6.12 20.95
CA PRO A 596 13.27 5.72 21.18
C PRO A 596 12.53 5.41 19.87
N ILE A 597 11.52 4.56 19.94
CA ILE A 597 10.83 3.99 18.76
C ILE A 597 9.31 4.16 18.80
N GLU A 598 8.76 4.96 19.71
CA GLU A 598 7.33 4.97 20.04
C GLU A 598 6.41 5.10 18.81
N ARG A 599 6.59 6.13 17.98
CA ARG A 599 5.78 6.33 16.76
C ARG A 599 6.06 5.30 15.65
N TRP A 600 7.26 4.74 15.64
CA TRP A 600 7.72 3.76 14.64
C TRP A 600 7.64 2.31 15.15
N ARG A 601 6.99 2.06 16.29
CA ARG A 601 6.93 0.74 16.92
C ARG A 601 6.39 -0.31 15.96
N GLN A 602 5.35 0.03 15.19
CA GLN A 602 4.76 -0.80 14.15
C GLN A 602 5.73 -1.18 13.02
N LYS A 603 6.79 -0.39 12.79
CA LYS A 603 7.84 -0.58 11.78
C LYS A 603 9.20 -1.02 12.37
N THR A 604 9.25 -1.44 13.63
CA THR A 604 10.51 -1.69 14.35
C THR A 604 10.79 -3.17 14.57
N VAL A 605 11.91 -3.68 14.08
CA VAL A 605 12.40 -5.02 14.44
C VAL A 605 13.21 -5.00 15.74
N ASN A 606 13.56 -6.15 16.29
CA ASN A 606 14.25 -6.20 17.58
C ASN A 606 15.72 -5.79 17.48
N THR A 607 16.38 -6.06 16.35
CA THR A 607 17.83 -5.89 16.22
C THR A 607 18.29 -5.22 14.93
N GLN A 608 19.45 -4.58 14.95
CA GLN A 608 20.09 -4.00 13.76
C GLN A 608 20.40 -5.05 12.69
N ILE A 609 20.68 -6.31 13.07
CA ILE A 609 20.85 -7.42 12.12
C ILE A 609 19.53 -7.73 11.41
N GLN A 610 18.42 -7.83 12.14
CA GLN A 610 17.09 -8.02 11.53
C GLN A 610 16.71 -6.85 10.62
N ARG A 611 17.16 -5.63 10.92
CA ARG A 611 16.91 -4.44 10.10
C ARG A 611 17.71 -4.50 8.79
N GLY A 612 18.93 -5.03 8.83
CA GLY A 612 19.71 -5.35 7.63
C GLY A 612 19.03 -6.44 6.78
N ILE A 613 18.58 -7.53 7.41
CA ILE A 613 17.81 -8.60 6.74
C ILE A 613 16.53 -8.03 6.11
N ALA A 614 15.84 -7.11 6.79
CA ALA A 614 14.66 -6.46 6.27
C ALA A 614 14.96 -5.70 4.97
N TYR A 615 16.04 -4.93 4.92
CA TYR A 615 16.47 -4.26 3.69
C TYR A 615 16.67 -5.26 2.54
N GLN A 616 17.42 -6.33 2.80
CA GLN A 616 17.70 -7.36 1.80
C GLN A 616 16.41 -7.96 1.25
N ASN A 617 15.49 -8.36 2.12
CA ASN A 617 14.23 -8.99 1.74
C ASN A 617 13.35 -8.02 0.95
N LEU A 618 13.12 -6.80 1.45
CA LEU A 618 12.27 -5.79 0.82
C LEU A 618 12.78 -5.41 -0.57
N ILE A 619 14.09 -5.16 -0.72
CA ILE A 619 14.68 -4.86 -2.04
C ILE A 619 14.60 -6.07 -2.96
N SER A 620 14.84 -7.28 -2.47
CA SER A 620 14.76 -8.49 -3.31
C SER A 620 13.33 -8.73 -3.81
N GLN A 621 12.31 -8.50 -2.97
CA GLN A 621 10.91 -8.55 -3.37
C GLN A 621 10.61 -7.54 -4.46
N LEU A 622 10.90 -6.27 -4.17
CA LEU A 622 10.59 -5.19 -5.09
C LEU A 622 11.33 -5.37 -6.41
N PHE A 623 12.63 -5.69 -6.39
CA PHE A 623 13.40 -5.96 -7.60
C PHE A 623 12.81 -7.10 -8.44
N ALA A 624 12.34 -8.19 -7.81
CA ALA A 624 11.75 -9.31 -8.52
C ALA A 624 10.40 -8.99 -9.19
N LEU A 625 9.69 -7.96 -8.74
CA LEU A 625 8.43 -7.55 -9.36
C LEU A 625 8.69 -6.92 -10.74
N PRO A 626 8.04 -7.39 -11.82
CA PRO A 626 8.32 -6.95 -13.18
C PRO A 626 7.84 -5.52 -13.47
N PHE A 627 7.06 -4.95 -12.55
CA PHE A 627 6.50 -3.61 -12.67
C PHE A 627 7.18 -2.58 -11.78
N THR A 628 8.24 -2.92 -11.04
CA THR A 628 9.00 -1.93 -10.27
C THR A 628 10.26 -1.50 -11.03
N VAL A 629 10.72 -0.28 -10.79
CA VAL A 629 11.95 0.27 -11.38
C VAL A 629 12.93 0.86 -10.36
N GLY A 630 12.59 0.83 -9.07
CA GLY A 630 13.49 1.25 -8.00
C GLY A 630 12.86 1.28 -6.62
N ALA A 631 13.70 1.44 -5.59
CA ALA A 631 13.29 1.70 -4.22
C ALA A 631 14.36 2.50 -3.46
N HIS A 632 13.94 3.53 -2.72
CA HIS A 632 14.83 4.44 -1.99
C HIS A 632 14.60 4.32 -0.48
N TRP A 633 15.67 4.07 0.28
CA TRP A 633 15.61 3.92 1.73
C TRP A 633 15.40 5.27 2.42
N PHE A 634 14.43 5.33 3.33
CA PHE A 634 14.24 6.45 4.23
C PHE A 634 14.83 6.08 5.61
N LYS A 635 15.98 6.66 6.01
CA LYS A 635 16.75 7.74 5.35
C LYS A 635 18.23 7.70 5.77
N TRP A 636 19.00 8.73 5.40
CA TRP A 636 20.44 8.80 5.70
C TRP A 636 20.77 8.79 7.19
N HIS A 637 20.10 9.61 7.99
CA HIS A 637 20.34 9.80 9.42
C HIS A 637 19.06 9.53 10.23
N ASN A 638 19.13 9.34 11.55
CA ASN A 638 17.93 9.20 12.37
C ASN A 638 16.99 10.41 12.20
N GLY A 639 15.67 10.18 12.25
CA GLY A 639 14.67 11.21 11.97
C GLY A 639 14.03 11.76 13.24
N TYR A 640 13.75 13.07 13.27
CA TYR A 640 13.10 13.77 14.38
C TYR A 640 12.02 14.73 13.87
N TYR A 641 11.10 15.17 14.73
CA TYR A 641 10.00 16.13 14.46
C TYR A 641 10.12 17.38 15.36
N SER A 642 9.41 18.48 15.01
CA SER A 642 9.24 19.74 15.77
C SER A 642 10.45 20.26 16.57
N ASN A 643 11.19 21.24 16.01
CA ASN A 643 12.48 21.72 16.57
C ASN A 643 13.56 20.61 16.72
N GLY A 644 13.31 19.44 16.12
CA GLY A 644 14.28 18.40 15.83
C GLY A 644 14.62 17.44 16.97
N LYS A 645 13.96 17.48 18.13
CA LYS A 645 14.27 16.54 19.25
C LYS A 645 13.09 15.69 19.71
N GLU A 646 11.93 15.89 19.11
CA GLU A 646 10.74 15.07 19.37
C GLU A 646 10.65 13.94 18.34
N ASP A 647 9.90 12.89 18.67
CA ASP A 647 9.62 11.78 17.75
C ASP A 647 10.88 11.17 17.08
N PRO A 648 11.84 10.67 17.88
CA PRO A 648 13.04 10.02 17.37
C PRO A 648 12.69 8.75 16.61
N ARG A 649 13.39 8.52 15.50
CA ARG A 649 13.21 7.38 14.62
C ARG A 649 14.57 6.79 14.28
N ASN A 650 14.82 5.56 14.72
CA ASN A 650 15.99 4.77 14.32
C ASN A 650 15.85 4.30 12.85
N CYS A 651 15.71 5.23 11.91
CA CYS A 651 15.53 4.99 10.48
C CYS A 651 16.78 5.38 9.65
N GLY A 652 17.81 5.92 10.29
CA GLY A 652 19.07 6.32 9.65
C GLY A 652 19.94 5.14 9.21
N VAL A 653 20.68 5.32 8.10
CA VAL A 653 21.82 4.44 7.77
C VAL A 653 23.01 4.73 8.68
N ILE A 654 23.12 5.97 9.14
CA ILE A 654 24.05 6.42 10.19
C ILE A 654 23.31 6.81 11.48
N ASP A 655 24.01 6.67 12.60
CA ASP A 655 23.60 7.17 13.90
C ASP A 655 23.80 8.69 14.03
N ASP A 656 23.46 9.24 15.20
CA ASP A 656 23.56 10.68 15.48
C ASP A 656 25.00 11.17 15.70
N TYR A 657 26.00 10.29 15.59
CA TYR A 657 27.42 10.62 15.62
C TYR A 657 28.09 10.49 14.25
N GLY A 658 27.32 10.13 13.21
CA GLY A 658 27.83 9.93 11.86
C GLY A 658 28.44 8.56 11.60
N ASN A 659 28.28 7.60 12.53
CA ASN A 659 28.76 6.23 12.34
C ASN A 659 27.69 5.37 11.68
N TYR A 660 28.10 4.42 10.84
CA TYR A 660 27.17 3.46 10.26
C TYR A 660 26.59 2.52 11.32
N TYR A 661 25.29 2.24 11.19
CA TYR A 661 24.74 0.99 11.69
C TYR A 661 25.28 -0.16 10.82
N LEU A 662 26.36 -0.80 11.26
CA LEU A 662 27.19 -1.68 10.42
C LEU A 662 26.41 -2.83 9.77
N GLU A 663 25.51 -3.48 10.51
CA GLU A 663 24.69 -4.57 9.99
C GLU A 663 23.78 -4.10 8.84
N LEU A 664 23.11 -2.96 9.02
CA LEU A 664 22.28 -2.35 7.97
C LEU A 664 23.15 -1.97 6.76
N LYS A 665 24.26 -1.24 6.99
CA LYS A 665 25.16 -0.81 5.91
C LYS A 665 25.67 -1.98 5.08
N ASN A 666 26.05 -3.10 5.71
CA ASN A 666 26.55 -4.27 4.99
C ASN A 666 25.45 -4.92 4.13
N HIS A 667 24.24 -5.09 4.67
CA HIS A 667 23.12 -5.63 3.89
C HIS A 667 22.73 -4.70 2.73
N ILE A 668 22.75 -3.38 2.93
CA ILE A 668 22.52 -2.40 1.86
C ILE A 668 23.55 -2.59 0.75
N TYR A 669 24.84 -2.57 1.09
CA TYR A 669 25.92 -2.69 0.12
C TYR A 669 25.83 -3.98 -0.70
N HIS A 670 25.70 -5.12 -0.04
CA HIS A 670 25.67 -6.42 -0.71
C HIS A 670 24.42 -6.57 -1.59
N THR A 671 23.25 -6.16 -1.10
CA THR A 671 22.00 -6.25 -1.86
C THR A 671 22.05 -5.34 -3.09
N ASN A 672 22.53 -4.10 -2.95
CA ASN A 672 22.64 -3.17 -4.08
C ASN A 672 23.68 -3.61 -5.12
N LEU A 673 24.79 -4.24 -4.71
CA LEU A 673 25.72 -4.84 -5.66
C LEU A 673 25.03 -5.92 -6.51
N LEU A 674 24.22 -6.77 -5.88
CA LEU A 674 23.48 -7.83 -6.56
C LEU A 674 22.45 -7.23 -7.53
N THR A 675 21.61 -6.28 -7.10
CA THR A 675 20.60 -5.65 -7.98
C THR A 675 21.25 -4.86 -9.13
N ASN A 676 22.45 -4.32 -8.92
CA ASN A 676 23.21 -3.64 -9.97
C ASN A 676 23.74 -4.58 -11.06
N GLN A 677 23.89 -5.87 -10.79
CA GLN A 677 24.44 -6.87 -11.71
C GLN A 677 23.36 -7.79 -12.29
N ALA A 678 22.35 -8.10 -11.49
CA ALA A 678 21.35 -9.11 -11.79
C ALA A 678 20.40 -8.73 -12.95
N ASN A 679 19.90 -9.76 -13.61
CA ASN A 679 18.82 -9.69 -14.58
C ASN A 679 17.45 -9.91 -13.91
N ARG A 680 16.39 -9.51 -14.60
CA ARG A 680 14.99 -9.78 -14.29
C ARG A 680 14.33 -10.37 -15.54
N ILE A 681 14.53 -11.66 -15.76
CA ILE A 681 14.00 -12.36 -16.94
C ILE A 681 12.50 -12.63 -16.72
N SER A 682 11.67 -12.46 -17.75
CA SER A 682 10.22 -12.67 -17.76
C SER A 682 9.85 -14.06 -17.28
N SER A 683 9.58 -14.17 -15.99
CA SER A 683 8.69 -15.18 -15.43
C SER A 683 8.23 -14.84 -14.02
N PHE A 684 8.86 -13.89 -13.31
CA PHE A 684 8.45 -13.55 -11.95
C PHE A 684 7.06 -12.89 -11.90
N SER A 685 6.04 -13.71 -11.64
CA SER A 685 4.77 -13.30 -11.04
C SER A 685 4.92 -13.31 -9.53
N ILE A 686 4.03 -12.61 -8.83
CA ILE A 686 3.82 -12.81 -7.39
C ILE A 686 3.53 -14.28 -7.02
N LYS A 687 3.11 -15.09 -8.00
CA LYS A 687 2.92 -16.54 -7.91
C LYS A 687 4.22 -17.35 -7.91
N ASP A 688 5.34 -16.76 -8.33
CA ASP A 688 6.67 -17.40 -8.41
C ASP A 688 7.56 -17.05 -7.22
N PHE A 689 7.10 -16.17 -6.32
CA PHE A 689 7.63 -16.20 -4.97
C PHE A 689 7.31 -17.56 -4.37
N ASN A 690 8.32 -18.24 -3.85
CA ASN A 690 8.13 -19.37 -2.96
C ASN A 690 7.56 -18.81 -1.63
N TRP A 691 6.31 -18.33 -1.68
CA TRP A 691 5.43 -18.47 -0.54
C TRP A 691 5.36 -19.97 -0.39
N HIS A 692 6.13 -20.54 0.54
CA HIS A 692 6.18 -21.99 0.73
C HIS A 692 4.78 -22.51 0.58
N SER A 693 4.60 -23.43 -0.38
CA SER A 693 3.31 -24.02 -0.60
C SER A 693 2.84 -24.54 0.75
N LEU A 694 1.64 -24.10 1.12
CA LEU A 694 0.89 -24.37 2.33
C LEU A 694 0.54 -25.87 2.45
N TYR A 695 1.38 -26.80 1.99
CA TYR A 695 1.20 -28.24 2.16
C TYR A 695 1.69 -28.65 3.55
N ILE A 696 1.14 -27.97 4.54
CA ILE A 696 0.99 -28.52 5.86
C ILE A 696 -0.45 -28.98 5.88
N THR A 697 -0.65 -30.28 5.76
CA THR A 697 -1.95 -30.85 6.08
C THR A 697 -2.11 -30.65 7.57
N ILE A 698 -2.96 -29.69 7.93
CA ILE A 698 -3.42 -29.53 9.31
C ILE A 698 -4.50 -30.57 9.52
N ILE A 699 -4.31 -31.46 10.49
CA ILE A 699 -5.35 -32.40 10.93
C ILE A 699 -5.89 -31.85 12.25
N ASP A 700 -7.06 -31.24 12.19
CA ASP A 700 -7.82 -30.64 13.31
C ASP A 700 -8.89 -31.58 13.88
N GLY A 701 -9.25 -32.62 13.12
CA GLY A 701 -10.12 -33.70 13.58
C GLY A 701 -11.61 -33.41 13.45
N THR A 702 -12.00 -32.31 12.77
CA THR A 702 -13.38 -31.96 12.43
C THR A 702 -13.82 -32.52 11.07
#